data_AF-A0A7G9R1H4-F1
#
_entry.id   AF-A0A7G9R1H4-F1
#
_cell.length_a   1.000
_cell.length_b   1.000
_cell.length_c   1.000
_cell.angle_alpha   90.00
_cell.angle_beta   90.00
_cell.angle_gamma   90.00
#
_symmetry.space_group_name_H-M   'P 1'
#
loop_
_entity.id
_entity.type
_entity.pdbx_description
1 polymer ?
#
loop_
_entity_poly.entity_id
_entity_poly.type
_entity_poly.pdbx_seq_one_letter_code
_entity_poly.pdbx_strand_id
1 'polypeptide(L)'
;MPAALAPALASDVLPTFDERFGGVTALQVVGIVLCVVVPTVGWAMLFRQVGRFIALYRMGRPDPGRTDAPGSRTWTLAREFLGHTRMSRLKVVAAAHWFTALAFIILFTTLVNAFFQLVQPDYRLPLVGHLPPFEWVVELFAWAGLVGIVVLMAIRQKNHPKRAAGRDGRWSRFFGSTFWQAYYVELTILVVTICILLLRGLEAAMVQRLEPGASVALHFPLTGWMAGWWSGASLPQVAAWVYAVATVKILVSFAWMITIALQPTMGVAWHRFLAFPNIWFKREASGRTALGAAKPMTVGGKPFDLEAMEEMEEGDVLGVGAVEDFTWKGLLDFSTCTECGRCQSQCPAWNTEKPLSPKLLMMTLRDHANAKAPYLRALADADGDRERAMATVSAAAQTVPTDGVEPTAPVDVLDWSAMALVGDTGYDPEAPLSAYTPHGPDAVIDQDVLWSCTTCGACVEQCPVDIEHVDHIIDMRRYSTLIESAFPNELGGLFKNLEGKGNPWGMGARARLDWAKDLPFEVKVLGRDVEQASEVDWLFWVGCAGAYEDRAKKTTRAVAELLDAAGVSFAVLGDGETCTGDSARRAGNELLFQTLAAQNVETFGELGVTKVVVTCAHCFNTIKNEYPQLGGSYEVVHHTQLLNRLVREKRLTPVARPDDVPGMSSARNVASTAATVTYHDPCYLGRHNGVYSPPRELIGALPGVELREMPRSGEKSFCCGAGGARMWMEEKLGTRINTNRTEEALATGAERIAIGCPFCRVMISDGLTAKQAEGAGEQVEVVDVAQMLLAAVRRGEEESSPETPAEDADEPTTAEGADLPPAAAGAATAAAAAPTAAPAEEPVKAAEDADPWDEPATSPSSDDADPWDEPSTSPPAAATSSPPQVSDDTDPWDEPAASPSTDDADPWDEPSTSPPAAAEPAASEPDPWDDPPAAEDPLAGTSQGEPTPERLATAAEVATDDVDPWDEPAPAGEPAPAADDTDPAEAPEASTTPSPQAPDADQGGDPALLDELDPWD
;
A
#
# COMPACT_ATOMS: atom_id res chain seq x y z
N MET A 1 -54.05 -4.29 -22.80
CA MET A 1 -54.36 -4.94 -21.51
C MET A 1 -55.79 -4.58 -21.11
N PRO A 2 -56.66 -5.52 -20.73
CA PRO A 2 -58.07 -5.22 -20.51
C PRO A 2 -58.29 -4.54 -19.14
N ALA A 3 -59.25 -3.62 -19.12
CA ALA A 3 -59.65 -2.74 -18.00
C ALA A 3 -60.29 -3.45 -16.78
N ALA A 4 -60.04 -4.75 -16.60
CA ALA A 4 -60.53 -5.56 -15.47
C ALA A 4 -59.51 -5.72 -14.33
N LEU A 5 -58.27 -5.25 -14.50
CA LEU A 5 -57.20 -5.34 -13.48
C LEU A 5 -57.13 -4.12 -12.54
N ALA A 6 -57.81 -3.01 -12.87
CA ALA A 6 -57.66 -1.76 -12.12
C ALA A 6 -58.30 -1.74 -10.71
N PRO A 7 -59.48 -2.36 -10.45
CA PRO A 7 -60.07 -2.31 -9.10
C PRO A 7 -59.53 -3.39 -8.15
N ALA A 8 -59.06 -4.53 -8.66
CA ALA A 8 -58.56 -5.64 -7.83
C ALA A 8 -57.12 -5.39 -7.31
N LEU A 9 -56.36 -4.50 -7.95
CA LEU A 9 -55.05 -4.06 -7.46
C LEU A 9 -55.15 -2.86 -6.50
N ALA A 10 -56.31 -2.22 -6.35
CA ALA A 10 -56.45 -1.02 -5.53
C ALA A 10 -56.72 -1.30 -4.04
N SER A 11 -57.31 -2.45 -3.69
CA SER A 11 -57.59 -2.85 -2.30
C SER A 11 -56.47 -3.66 -1.64
N ASP A 12 -55.62 -4.32 -2.42
CA ASP A 12 -54.67 -5.32 -1.91
C ASP A 12 -53.23 -4.79 -1.80
N VAL A 13 -53.00 -3.51 -2.14
CA VAL A 13 -51.65 -2.90 -2.18
C VAL A 13 -51.34 -2.05 -0.95
N LEU A 14 -52.35 -1.54 -0.24
CA LEU A 14 -52.17 -0.74 0.97
C LEU A 14 -52.77 -1.48 2.17
N PRO A 15 -52.05 -1.57 3.32
CA PRO A 15 -52.59 -2.24 4.49
C PRO A 15 -53.83 -1.50 5.02
N THR A 16 -54.80 -2.26 5.54
CA THR A 16 -56.02 -1.70 6.13
C THR A 16 -56.17 -2.14 7.58
N PHE A 17 -56.79 -1.29 8.40
CA PHE A 17 -57.12 -1.67 9.77
C PHE A 17 -58.20 -2.74 9.73
N ASP A 18 -57.94 -3.87 10.39
CA ASP A 18 -58.78 -5.05 10.34
C ASP A 18 -59.27 -5.47 11.73
N GLU A 19 -60.59 -5.48 11.89
CA GLU A 19 -61.29 -5.84 13.13
C GLU A 19 -61.00 -7.29 13.58
N ARG A 20 -60.56 -8.19 12.68
CA ARG A 20 -60.15 -9.57 13.03
C ARG A 20 -59.03 -9.63 14.08
N PHE A 21 -58.24 -8.56 14.19
CA PHE A 21 -57.14 -8.45 15.14
C PHE A 21 -57.50 -7.71 16.43
N GLY A 22 -58.78 -7.44 16.68
CA GLY A 22 -59.25 -6.78 17.90
C GLY A 22 -59.35 -5.25 17.80
N GLY A 23 -59.48 -4.72 16.57
CA GLY A 23 -59.56 -3.28 16.29
C GLY A 23 -58.23 -2.54 16.51
N VAL A 24 -58.28 -1.21 16.42
CA VAL A 24 -57.10 -0.37 16.61
C VAL A 24 -56.72 -0.32 18.10
N THR A 25 -55.58 -0.89 18.45
CA THR A 25 -55.11 -0.95 19.84
C THR A 25 -54.22 0.24 20.20
N ALA A 26 -54.11 0.57 21.49
CA ALA A 26 -53.19 1.62 21.96
C ALA A 26 -51.73 1.32 21.59
N LEU A 27 -51.31 0.04 21.68
CA LEU A 27 -49.98 -0.41 21.26
C LEU A 27 -49.73 -0.11 19.78
N GLN A 28 -50.72 -0.38 18.92
CA GLN A 28 -50.63 -0.13 17.49
C GLN A 28 -50.50 1.35 17.18
N VAL A 29 -51.32 2.21 17.81
CA VAL A 29 -51.25 3.68 17.62
C VAL A 29 -49.89 4.22 18.04
N VAL A 30 -49.41 3.83 19.22
CA VAL A 30 -48.09 4.26 19.73
C VAL A 30 -46.99 3.78 18.79
N GLY A 31 -47.04 2.51 18.36
CA GLY A 31 -46.09 1.94 17.40
C GLY A 31 -46.04 2.72 16.09
N ILE A 32 -47.20 3.02 15.49
CA ILE A 32 -47.30 3.81 14.26
C ILE A 32 -46.72 5.21 14.46
N VAL A 33 -47.11 5.94 15.52
CA VAL A 33 -46.62 7.31 15.76
C VAL A 33 -45.11 7.34 15.90
N LEU A 34 -44.54 6.46 16.73
CA LEU A 34 -43.09 6.38 16.92
C LEU A 34 -42.37 5.99 15.62
N CYS A 35 -42.91 5.03 14.89
CA CYS A 35 -42.35 4.56 13.62
C CYS A 35 -42.62 5.49 12.43
N VAL A 36 -43.33 6.60 12.60
CA VAL A 36 -43.37 7.68 11.60
C VAL A 36 -42.42 8.80 11.99
N VAL A 37 -42.45 9.22 13.25
CA VAL A 37 -41.64 10.35 13.75
C VAL A 37 -40.14 10.02 13.72
N VAL A 38 -39.72 8.91 14.32
CA VAL A 38 -38.29 8.55 14.42
C VAL A 38 -37.66 8.34 13.03
N PRO A 39 -38.32 7.63 12.09
CA PRO A 39 -37.79 7.52 10.73
C PRO A 39 -37.68 8.82 9.96
N THR A 40 -38.65 9.73 10.13
CA THR A 40 -38.60 11.06 9.50
C THR A 40 -37.38 11.85 9.97
N VAL A 41 -37.10 11.83 11.28
CA VAL A 41 -35.89 12.44 11.85
C VAL A 41 -34.63 11.76 11.31
N GLY A 42 -34.61 10.42 11.29
CA GLY A 42 -33.48 9.65 10.78
C GLY A 42 -33.12 10.00 9.33
N TRP A 43 -34.10 10.07 8.44
CA TRP A 43 -33.89 10.47 7.05
C TRP A 43 -33.38 11.91 6.92
N ALA A 44 -33.98 12.87 7.64
CA ALA A 44 -33.54 14.26 7.60
C ALA A 44 -32.07 14.40 8.06
N MET A 45 -31.67 13.68 9.11
CA MET A 45 -30.29 13.68 9.61
C MET A 45 -29.33 13.00 8.64
N LEU A 46 -29.73 11.87 8.04
CA LEU A 46 -28.91 11.15 7.07
C LEU A 46 -28.62 12.01 5.84
N PHE A 47 -29.66 12.62 5.23
CA PHE A 47 -29.45 13.47 4.04
C PHE A 47 -28.59 14.69 4.34
N ARG A 48 -28.77 15.31 5.50
CA ARG A 48 -27.90 16.39 5.97
C ARG A 48 -26.45 15.93 6.11
N GLN A 49 -26.21 14.72 6.61
CA GLN A 49 -24.87 14.18 6.75
C GLN A 49 -24.24 13.80 5.40
N VAL A 50 -25.03 13.27 4.45
CA VAL A 50 -24.56 13.05 3.07
C VAL A 50 -24.12 14.38 2.44
N GLY A 51 -24.91 15.45 2.59
CA GLY A 51 -24.52 16.79 2.15
C GLY A 51 -23.21 17.28 2.78
N ARG A 52 -22.98 16.95 4.06
CA ARG A 52 -21.71 17.26 4.74
C ARG A 52 -20.52 16.49 4.18
N PHE A 53 -20.69 15.22 3.80
CA PHE A 53 -19.62 14.46 3.12
C PHE A 53 -19.32 15.04 1.74
N ILE A 54 -20.34 15.34 0.94
CA ILE A 54 -20.15 15.96 -0.38
C ILE A 54 -19.40 17.29 -0.23
N ALA A 55 -19.80 18.12 0.71
CA ALA A 55 -19.12 19.39 0.98
C ALA A 55 -17.70 19.19 1.51
N LEU A 56 -17.41 18.12 2.28
CA LEU A 56 -16.05 17.77 2.68
C LEU A 56 -15.20 17.40 1.45
N TYR A 57 -15.69 16.51 0.60
CA TYR A 57 -14.93 16.03 -0.56
C TYR A 57 -14.69 17.13 -1.59
N ARG A 58 -15.61 18.09 -1.73
CA ARG A 58 -15.45 19.25 -2.61
C ARG A 58 -14.32 20.21 -2.20
N MET A 59 -13.82 20.12 -0.96
CA MET A 59 -12.67 20.93 -0.53
C MET A 59 -11.34 20.35 -1.02
N GLY A 60 -11.30 19.06 -1.32
CA GLY A 60 -10.08 18.42 -1.78
C GLY A 60 -9.74 18.80 -3.22
N ARG A 61 -8.45 18.77 -3.54
CA ARG A 61 -7.94 19.08 -4.89
C ARG A 61 -8.53 18.16 -5.98
N PRO A 62 -8.57 18.61 -7.24
CA PRO A 62 -8.96 17.76 -8.37
C PRO A 62 -8.09 16.49 -8.48
N ASP A 63 -8.72 15.37 -8.84
CA ASP A 63 -8.04 14.10 -9.18
C ASP A 63 -8.69 13.61 -10.49
N PRO A 64 -8.12 13.98 -11.66
CA PRO A 64 -8.69 13.62 -12.96
C PRO A 64 -8.55 12.12 -13.24
N GLY A 65 -9.33 11.60 -14.19
CA GLY A 65 -9.23 10.19 -14.60
C GLY A 65 -9.85 9.18 -13.63
N ARG A 66 -10.80 9.60 -12.78
CA ARG A 66 -11.53 8.72 -11.85
C ARG A 66 -12.88 8.24 -12.37
N THR A 67 -13.32 8.78 -13.49
CA THR A 67 -14.64 8.54 -14.12
C THR A 67 -14.52 7.99 -15.54
N ASP A 68 -13.30 7.73 -16.02
CA ASP A 68 -13.01 7.06 -17.28
C ASP A 68 -13.48 5.58 -17.25
N ALA A 69 -13.64 4.96 -18.42
CA ALA A 69 -14.02 3.54 -18.55
C ALA A 69 -15.16 3.07 -17.60
N PRO A 70 -16.33 3.75 -17.58
CA PRO A 70 -17.39 3.52 -16.60
C PRO A 70 -17.92 2.08 -16.58
N GLY A 71 -17.90 1.39 -17.73
CA GLY A 71 -18.26 -0.02 -17.82
C GLY A 71 -17.30 -0.93 -17.04
N SER A 72 -15.98 -0.76 -17.24
CA SER A 72 -14.96 -1.52 -16.51
C SER A 72 -15.03 -1.26 -15.01
N ARG A 73 -15.17 0.01 -14.61
CA ARG A 73 -15.30 0.39 -13.18
C ARG A 73 -16.53 -0.21 -12.51
N THR A 74 -17.67 -0.20 -13.21
CA THR A 74 -18.91 -0.81 -12.72
C THR A 74 -18.78 -2.32 -12.59
N TRP A 75 -18.11 -2.97 -13.56
CA TRP A 75 -17.80 -4.40 -13.47
C TRP A 75 -16.85 -4.73 -12.32
N THR A 76 -15.79 -3.95 -12.15
CA THR A 76 -14.86 -4.05 -11.01
C THR A 76 -15.61 -3.94 -9.68
N LEU A 77 -16.47 -2.93 -9.54
CA LEU A 77 -17.32 -2.76 -8.36
C LEU A 77 -18.17 -4.01 -8.13
N ALA A 78 -18.89 -4.49 -9.14
CA ALA A 78 -19.74 -5.67 -9.04
C ALA A 78 -18.95 -6.92 -8.66
N ARG A 79 -17.80 -7.16 -9.30
CA ARG A 79 -16.91 -8.30 -9.05
C ARG A 79 -16.36 -8.28 -7.62
N GLU A 80 -15.84 -7.15 -7.16
CA GLU A 80 -15.25 -7.05 -5.82
C GLU A 80 -16.31 -7.09 -4.73
N PHE A 81 -17.45 -6.44 -4.95
CA PHE A 81 -18.56 -6.44 -3.99
C PHE A 81 -19.23 -7.82 -3.89
N LEU A 82 -19.70 -8.39 -5.00
CA LEU A 82 -20.41 -9.67 -4.97
C LEU A 82 -19.46 -10.84 -4.67
N GLY A 83 -18.25 -10.80 -5.24
CA GLY A 83 -17.25 -11.85 -5.05
C GLY A 83 -16.47 -11.75 -3.74
N HIS A 84 -16.51 -10.61 -3.03
CA HIS A 84 -15.65 -10.35 -1.86
C HIS A 84 -14.18 -10.74 -2.09
N THR A 85 -13.71 -10.58 -3.33
CA THR A 85 -12.44 -11.15 -3.82
C THR A 85 -11.25 -10.72 -2.98
N ARG A 86 -11.27 -9.48 -2.47
CA ARG A 86 -10.22 -8.87 -1.64
C ARG A 86 -10.36 -9.19 -0.14
N MET A 87 -11.51 -9.70 0.31
CA MET A 87 -11.76 -10.06 1.71
C MET A 87 -11.47 -11.54 2.03
N SER A 88 -11.41 -12.37 0.99
CA SER A 88 -11.27 -13.84 0.97
C SER A 88 -10.06 -14.42 1.72
N ARG A 89 -9.05 -13.59 2.06
CA ARG A 89 -7.80 -14.04 2.69
C ARG A 89 -7.95 -14.68 4.08
N LEU A 90 -9.08 -14.47 4.77
CA LEU A 90 -9.44 -15.18 6.01
C LEU A 90 -10.78 -15.87 5.80
N LYS A 91 -10.77 -17.17 5.41
CA LYS A 91 -11.94 -17.88 4.87
C LYS A 91 -13.18 -17.77 5.76
N VAL A 92 -13.05 -18.01 7.06
CA VAL A 92 -14.17 -17.94 8.03
C VAL A 92 -14.70 -16.51 8.17
N VAL A 93 -13.82 -15.53 8.30
CA VAL A 93 -14.21 -14.11 8.42
C VAL A 93 -14.85 -13.62 7.13
N ALA A 94 -14.30 -14.02 5.97
CA ALA A 94 -14.82 -13.67 4.66
C ALA A 94 -16.24 -14.20 4.47
N ALA A 95 -16.48 -15.48 4.76
CA ALA A 95 -17.81 -16.09 4.66
C ALA A 95 -18.81 -15.44 5.63
N ALA A 96 -18.46 -15.32 6.91
CA ALA A 96 -19.34 -14.72 7.92
C ALA A 96 -19.68 -13.26 7.58
N HIS A 97 -18.69 -12.50 7.10
CA HIS A 97 -18.90 -11.13 6.65
C HIS A 97 -19.77 -11.06 5.38
N TRP A 98 -19.53 -11.92 4.39
CA TRP A 98 -20.29 -11.95 3.14
C TRP A 98 -21.78 -12.16 3.39
N PHE A 99 -22.14 -13.16 4.20
CA PHE A 99 -23.53 -13.40 4.56
C PHE A 99 -24.13 -12.23 5.33
N THR A 100 -23.38 -11.65 6.27
CA THR A 100 -23.84 -10.48 7.04
C THR A 100 -24.05 -9.25 6.14
N ALA A 101 -23.15 -9.02 5.18
CA ALA A 101 -23.21 -7.89 4.26
C ALA A 101 -24.39 -7.99 3.28
N LEU A 102 -24.59 -9.16 2.66
CA LEU A 102 -25.73 -9.37 1.77
C LEU A 102 -27.06 -9.44 2.53
N ALA A 103 -27.06 -9.98 3.76
CA ALA A 103 -28.24 -9.94 4.61
C ALA A 103 -28.73 -8.51 4.82
N PHE A 104 -27.85 -7.52 4.99
CA PHE A 104 -28.26 -6.12 5.13
C PHE A 104 -29.06 -5.61 3.90
N ILE A 105 -28.63 -5.95 2.68
CA ILE A 105 -29.27 -5.50 1.44
C ILE A 105 -30.56 -6.27 1.18
N ILE A 106 -30.52 -7.61 1.26
CA ILE A 106 -31.66 -8.48 0.97
C ILE A 106 -32.76 -8.26 2.02
N LEU A 107 -32.40 -8.23 3.30
CA LEU A 107 -33.36 -8.12 4.40
C LEU A 107 -33.90 -6.71 4.59
N PHE A 108 -33.41 -5.69 3.87
CA PHE A 108 -34.03 -4.36 3.84
C PHE A 108 -35.51 -4.44 3.45
N THR A 109 -35.87 -5.34 2.53
CA THR A 109 -37.26 -5.62 2.14
C THR A 109 -38.15 -5.99 3.33
N THR A 110 -37.59 -6.69 4.32
CA THR A 110 -38.31 -7.06 5.55
C THR A 110 -38.54 -5.85 6.46
N LEU A 111 -37.64 -4.85 6.43
CA LEU A 111 -37.85 -3.59 7.17
C LEU A 111 -39.02 -2.82 6.53
N VAL A 112 -39.07 -2.77 5.19
CA VAL A 112 -40.21 -2.20 4.46
C VAL A 112 -41.52 -2.93 4.80
N ASN A 113 -41.51 -4.26 4.83
CA ASN A 113 -42.70 -5.04 5.23
C ASN A 113 -43.16 -4.70 6.67
N ALA A 114 -42.21 -4.51 7.59
CA ALA A 114 -42.52 -4.22 8.99
C ALA A 114 -43.32 -2.91 9.17
N PHE A 115 -43.11 -1.90 8.31
CA PHE A 115 -43.92 -0.67 8.35
C PHE A 115 -45.39 -0.95 8.07
N PHE A 116 -45.68 -1.81 7.09
CA PHE A 116 -47.04 -2.19 6.76
C PHE A 116 -47.64 -3.13 7.82
N GLN A 117 -46.82 -3.97 8.45
CA GLN A 117 -47.22 -4.82 9.57
C GLN A 117 -47.67 -4.06 10.81
N LEU A 118 -47.32 -2.78 10.96
CA LEU A 118 -47.87 -1.92 12.02
C LEU A 118 -49.33 -1.55 11.77
N VAL A 119 -49.77 -1.51 10.51
CA VAL A 119 -51.17 -1.20 10.16
C VAL A 119 -51.98 -2.50 10.06
N GLN A 120 -51.42 -3.50 9.38
CA GLN A 120 -52.06 -4.80 9.17
C GLN A 120 -51.06 -5.92 9.45
N PRO A 121 -51.22 -6.70 10.53
CA PRO A 121 -50.19 -7.60 11.04
C PRO A 121 -49.94 -8.83 10.14
N ASP A 122 -50.93 -9.27 9.36
CA ASP A 122 -50.79 -10.36 8.38
C ASP A 122 -50.28 -9.89 7.01
N TYR A 123 -49.93 -8.60 6.87
CA TYR A 123 -49.48 -8.03 5.61
C TYR A 123 -48.16 -8.64 5.12
N ARG A 124 -48.13 -8.96 3.83
CA ARG A 124 -46.93 -9.34 3.06
C ARG A 124 -46.88 -8.53 1.78
N LEU A 125 -45.68 -8.17 1.34
CA LEU A 125 -45.49 -7.41 0.10
C LEU A 125 -46.18 -8.12 -1.09
N PRO A 126 -47.11 -7.48 -1.81
CA PRO A 126 -47.96 -8.15 -2.81
C PRO A 126 -47.19 -8.85 -3.94
N LEU A 127 -46.07 -8.27 -4.38
CA LEU A 127 -45.30 -8.79 -5.52
C LEU A 127 -44.33 -9.92 -5.16
N VAL A 128 -43.75 -9.90 -3.96
CA VAL A 128 -42.62 -10.78 -3.59
C VAL A 128 -42.86 -11.55 -2.31
N GLY A 129 -43.68 -11.03 -1.39
CA GLY A 129 -43.88 -11.58 -0.05
C GLY A 129 -44.70 -12.87 0.00
N HIS A 130 -45.32 -13.28 -1.12
CA HIS A 130 -46.03 -14.55 -1.24
C HIS A 130 -45.27 -15.58 -2.10
N LEU A 131 -44.11 -15.23 -2.65
CA LEU A 131 -43.32 -16.10 -3.50
C LEU A 131 -42.39 -16.97 -2.64
N PRO A 132 -42.59 -18.31 -2.57
CA PRO A 132 -41.74 -19.16 -1.74
C PRO A 132 -40.23 -18.98 -2.00
N PRO A 133 -39.73 -18.85 -3.25
CA PRO A 133 -38.30 -18.63 -3.47
C PRO A 133 -37.75 -17.36 -2.80
N PHE A 134 -38.52 -16.27 -2.79
CA PHE A 134 -38.11 -15.04 -2.12
C PHE A 134 -38.10 -15.20 -0.60
N GLU A 135 -39.12 -15.86 -0.06
CA GLU A 135 -39.20 -16.15 1.37
C GLU A 135 -38.07 -17.07 1.85
N TRP A 136 -37.67 -18.07 1.05
CA TRP A 136 -36.53 -18.93 1.35
C TRP A 136 -35.23 -18.14 1.42
N VAL A 137 -35.04 -17.20 0.49
CA VAL A 137 -33.88 -16.29 0.50
C VAL A 137 -33.90 -15.42 1.76
N VAL A 138 -35.05 -14.85 2.12
CA VAL A 138 -35.18 -14.07 3.37
C VAL A 138 -34.85 -14.92 4.60
N GLU A 139 -35.38 -16.13 4.72
CA GLU A 139 -35.10 -17.02 5.85
C GLU A 139 -33.65 -17.46 5.91
N LEU A 140 -33.06 -17.84 4.77
CA LEU A 140 -31.67 -18.23 4.66
C LEU A 140 -30.75 -17.11 5.12
N PHE A 141 -30.93 -15.89 4.61
CA PHE A 141 -30.09 -14.75 4.97
C PHE A 141 -30.37 -14.22 6.38
N ALA A 142 -31.57 -14.38 6.92
CA ALA A 142 -31.85 -14.06 8.32
C ALA A 142 -31.06 -14.98 9.28
N TRP A 143 -31.08 -16.30 9.03
CA TRP A 143 -30.30 -17.26 9.82
C TRP A 143 -28.79 -17.12 9.59
N ALA A 144 -28.34 -17.06 8.33
CA ALA A 144 -26.93 -16.93 8.00
C ALA A 144 -26.34 -15.61 8.50
N GLY A 145 -27.12 -14.51 8.44
CA GLY A 145 -26.74 -13.23 9.03
C GLY A 145 -26.64 -13.28 10.55
N LEU A 146 -27.58 -13.95 11.24
CA LEU A 146 -27.53 -14.14 12.69
C LEU A 146 -26.31 -14.97 13.12
N VAL A 147 -26.06 -16.09 12.45
CA VAL A 147 -24.88 -16.93 12.74
C VAL A 147 -23.59 -16.16 12.41
N GLY A 148 -23.57 -15.47 11.26
CA GLY A 148 -22.45 -14.66 10.80
C GLY A 148 -22.06 -13.58 11.81
N ILE A 149 -23.03 -12.81 12.32
CA ILE A 149 -22.73 -11.76 13.30
C ILE A 149 -22.22 -12.34 14.63
N VAL A 150 -22.79 -13.45 15.11
CA VAL A 150 -22.30 -14.13 16.33
C VAL A 150 -20.86 -14.60 16.16
N VAL A 151 -20.53 -15.19 15.01
CA VAL A 151 -19.15 -15.61 14.68
C VAL A 151 -18.21 -14.40 14.65
N LEU A 152 -18.60 -13.30 13.99
CA LEU A 152 -17.78 -12.09 13.93
C LEU A 152 -17.57 -11.45 15.30
N MET A 153 -18.60 -11.42 16.15
CA MET A 153 -18.51 -10.97 17.54
C MET A 153 -17.52 -11.85 18.32
N ALA A 154 -17.63 -13.18 18.23
CA ALA A 154 -16.72 -14.11 18.89
C ALA A 154 -15.26 -13.92 18.43
N ILE A 155 -15.03 -13.76 17.12
CA ILE A 155 -13.70 -13.50 16.55
C ILE A 155 -13.15 -12.16 17.03
N ARG A 156 -13.98 -11.12 17.13
CA ARG A 156 -13.55 -9.82 17.69
C ARG A 156 -13.14 -9.95 19.14
N GLN A 157 -13.95 -10.65 19.96
CA GLN A 157 -13.60 -10.89 21.35
C GLN A 157 -12.30 -11.69 21.48
N LYS A 158 -12.06 -12.68 20.61
CA LYS A 158 -10.82 -13.45 20.60
C LYS A 158 -9.59 -12.57 20.34
N ASN A 159 -9.70 -11.62 19.42
CA ASN A 159 -8.61 -10.74 18.98
C ASN A 159 -8.60 -9.38 19.70
N HIS A 160 -9.34 -9.23 20.79
CA HIS A 160 -9.48 -7.95 21.49
C HIS A 160 -8.13 -7.54 22.12
N PRO A 161 -7.67 -6.29 21.98
CA PRO A 161 -6.35 -5.86 22.46
C PRO A 161 -6.20 -6.04 23.98
N LYS A 162 -7.26 -5.80 24.78
CA LYS A 162 -7.24 -6.08 26.24
C LYS A 162 -6.94 -7.52 26.65
N ARG A 163 -7.02 -8.51 25.73
CA ARG A 163 -6.61 -9.89 26.05
C ARG A 163 -5.10 -10.07 26.08
N ALA A 164 -4.37 -9.16 25.43
CA ALA A 164 -2.92 -9.07 25.47
C ALA A 164 -2.56 -7.93 26.44
N ALA A 165 -1.96 -8.27 27.57
CA ALA A 165 -1.58 -7.29 28.59
C ALA A 165 -0.31 -6.53 28.16
N GLY A 166 -0.20 -5.24 28.53
CA GLY A 166 1.01 -4.45 28.28
C GLY A 166 1.35 -4.26 26.79
N ARG A 167 2.64 -4.39 26.45
CA ARG A 167 3.16 -4.21 25.08
C ARG A 167 2.54 -5.16 24.05
N ASP A 168 2.00 -6.29 24.49
CA ASP A 168 1.42 -7.30 23.59
C ASP A 168 0.11 -6.84 22.92
N GLY A 169 -0.58 -5.86 23.53
CA GLY A 169 -1.82 -5.29 23.00
C GLY A 169 -1.65 -4.68 21.60
N ARG A 170 -0.44 -4.22 21.27
CA ARG A 170 -0.06 -3.62 19.99
C ARG A 170 -0.21 -4.57 18.80
N TRP A 171 0.01 -5.87 19.04
CA TRP A 171 -0.04 -6.90 18.00
C TRP A 171 -1.46 -7.27 17.60
N SER A 172 -2.47 -6.85 18.39
CA SER A 172 -3.85 -6.93 17.95
C SER A 172 -4.07 -6.03 16.73
N ARG A 173 -4.63 -6.60 15.65
CA ARG A 173 -5.10 -5.83 14.49
C ARG A 173 -6.12 -4.74 14.84
N PHE A 174 -6.81 -4.89 15.98
CA PHE A 174 -7.80 -3.93 16.48
C PHE A 174 -7.20 -2.90 17.46
N PHE A 175 -5.88 -2.89 17.67
CA PHE A 175 -5.22 -1.82 18.40
C PHE A 175 -5.59 -0.45 17.82
N GLY A 176 -5.93 0.50 18.68
CA GLY A 176 -6.42 1.84 18.32
C GLY A 176 -7.79 1.91 17.62
N SER A 177 -8.54 0.80 17.46
CA SER A 177 -9.93 0.85 16.96
C SER A 177 -10.90 1.43 18.00
N THR A 178 -11.97 2.08 17.54
CA THR A 178 -13.04 2.58 18.43
C THR A 178 -14.08 1.49 18.76
N PHE A 179 -13.87 0.74 19.83
CA PHE A 179 -14.66 -0.47 20.14
C PHE A 179 -16.16 -0.26 20.39
N TRP A 180 -16.58 0.84 21.02
CA TRP A 180 -18.01 1.06 21.29
C TRP A 180 -18.81 1.12 19.99
N GLN A 181 -18.24 1.71 18.92
CA GLN A 181 -18.86 1.80 17.61
C GLN A 181 -19.08 0.43 17.00
N ALA A 182 -18.07 -0.44 17.09
CA ALA A 182 -18.16 -1.82 16.63
C ALA A 182 -19.26 -2.58 17.39
N TYR A 183 -19.31 -2.47 18.72
CA TYR A 183 -20.32 -3.13 19.54
C TYR A 183 -21.73 -2.62 19.28
N TYR A 184 -21.89 -1.31 19.08
CA TYR A 184 -23.18 -0.73 18.72
C TYR A 184 -23.71 -1.31 17.41
N VAL A 185 -22.87 -1.38 16.38
CA VAL A 185 -23.21 -1.97 15.08
C VAL A 185 -23.51 -3.47 15.22
N GLU A 186 -22.68 -4.21 15.94
CA GLU A 186 -22.86 -5.66 16.14
C GLU A 186 -24.16 -5.98 16.86
N LEU A 187 -24.46 -5.24 17.94
CA LEU A 187 -25.71 -5.39 18.67
C LEU A 187 -26.92 -5.02 17.81
N THR A 188 -26.81 -3.96 16.99
CA THR A 188 -27.88 -3.58 16.06
C THR A 188 -28.20 -4.72 15.10
N ILE A 189 -27.19 -5.30 14.45
CA ILE A 189 -27.37 -6.41 13.49
C ILE A 189 -27.94 -7.65 14.21
N LEU A 190 -27.44 -7.96 15.40
CA LEU A 190 -27.94 -9.06 16.23
C LEU A 190 -29.43 -8.88 16.56
N VAL A 191 -29.83 -7.71 17.04
CA VAL A 191 -31.24 -7.43 17.40
C VAL A 191 -32.13 -7.45 16.17
N VAL A 192 -31.72 -6.83 15.07
CA VAL A 192 -32.52 -6.78 13.83
C VAL A 192 -32.73 -8.18 13.24
N THR A 193 -31.70 -9.02 13.19
CA THR A 193 -31.82 -10.40 12.68
C THR A 193 -32.72 -11.26 13.56
N ILE A 194 -32.64 -11.12 14.90
CA ILE A 194 -33.58 -11.76 15.84
C ILE A 194 -35.02 -11.30 15.57
N CYS A 195 -35.25 -9.99 15.44
CA CYS A 195 -36.59 -9.46 15.14
C CYS A 195 -37.14 -10.01 13.82
N ILE A 196 -36.31 -10.16 12.79
CA ILE A 196 -36.72 -10.75 11.50
C ILE A 196 -37.19 -12.19 11.68
N LEU A 197 -36.40 -13.02 12.37
CA LEU A 197 -36.76 -14.42 12.62
C LEU A 197 -38.05 -14.54 13.45
N LEU A 198 -38.21 -13.69 14.47
CA LEU A 198 -39.44 -13.63 15.26
C LEU A 198 -40.66 -13.23 14.43
N LEU A 199 -40.54 -12.21 13.57
CA LEU A 199 -41.63 -11.80 12.66
C LEU A 199 -41.98 -12.92 11.68
N ARG A 200 -41.00 -13.63 11.11
CA ARG A 200 -41.27 -14.78 10.23
C ARG A 200 -41.96 -15.93 10.97
N GLY A 201 -41.58 -16.22 12.22
CA GLY A 201 -42.28 -17.20 13.05
C GLY A 201 -43.72 -16.79 13.40
N LEU A 202 -43.96 -15.50 13.64
CA LEU A 202 -45.30 -14.95 13.87
C LEU A 202 -46.15 -14.99 12.59
N GLU A 203 -45.59 -14.66 11.43
CA GLU A 203 -46.23 -14.79 10.12
C GLU A 203 -46.63 -16.24 9.84
N ALA A 204 -45.75 -17.22 10.12
CA ALA A 204 -46.08 -18.63 10.02
C ALA A 204 -47.28 -19.02 10.91
N ALA A 205 -47.34 -18.50 12.14
CA ALA A 205 -48.46 -18.71 13.06
C ALA A 205 -49.76 -18.03 12.58
N MET A 206 -49.67 -16.98 11.77
CA MET A 206 -50.83 -16.33 11.14
C MET A 206 -51.31 -17.13 9.94
N VAL A 207 -50.42 -17.54 9.04
CA VAL A 207 -50.73 -18.39 7.88
C VAL A 207 -51.45 -19.66 8.31
N GLN A 208 -50.94 -20.34 9.33
CA GLN A 208 -51.54 -21.57 9.84
C GLN A 208 -53.01 -21.39 10.28
N ARG A 209 -53.40 -20.18 10.70
CA ARG A 209 -54.75 -19.87 11.20
C ARG A 209 -55.67 -19.25 10.15
N LEU A 210 -55.13 -18.36 9.32
CA LEU A 210 -55.88 -17.54 8.37
C LEU A 210 -55.94 -18.18 6.98
N GLU A 211 -54.95 -18.99 6.62
CA GLU A 211 -54.80 -19.62 5.31
C GLU A 211 -54.62 -21.14 5.45
N PRO A 212 -55.64 -21.91 5.90
CA PRO A 212 -55.48 -23.36 6.16
C PRO A 212 -55.09 -24.20 4.93
N GLY A 213 -55.28 -23.66 3.71
CA GLY A 213 -54.87 -24.29 2.46
C GLY A 213 -53.42 -24.00 2.05
N ALA A 214 -52.73 -23.08 2.73
CA ALA A 214 -51.34 -22.75 2.45
C ALA A 214 -50.39 -23.72 3.18
N SER A 215 -49.33 -24.15 2.50
CA SER A 215 -48.32 -25.00 3.10
C SER A 215 -47.33 -24.16 3.92
N VAL A 216 -47.44 -24.24 5.25
CA VAL A 216 -46.49 -23.56 6.15
C VAL A 216 -45.04 -24.02 5.89
N ALA A 217 -44.84 -25.31 5.61
CA ALA A 217 -43.52 -25.85 5.29
C ALA A 217 -42.94 -25.29 3.97
N LEU A 218 -43.81 -24.91 3.01
CA LEU A 218 -43.38 -24.31 1.76
C LEU A 218 -42.98 -22.84 1.94
N HIS A 219 -43.73 -22.07 2.71
CA HIS A 219 -43.49 -20.62 2.87
C HIS A 219 -42.48 -20.29 3.99
N PHE A 220 -42.33 -21.18 4.97
CA PHE A 220 -41.46 -20.99 6.14
C PHE A 220 -40.64 -22.26 6.45
N PRO A 221 -39.82 -22.76 5.51
CA PRO A 221 -39.03 -23.98 5.75
C PRO A 221 -38.11 -23.90 6.97
N LEU A 222 -37.58 -22.72 7.32
CA LEU A 222 -36.62 -22.57 8.43
C LEU A 222 -37.22 -21.95 9.70
N THR A 223 -38.36 -21.26 9.62
CA THR A 223 -39.03 -20.65 10.80
C THR A 223 -40.42 -21.21 11.10
N GLY A 224 -40.99 -22.06 10.24
CA GLY A 224 -42.36 -22.57 10.40
C GLY A 224 -42.59 -23.34 11.70
N TRP A 225 -41.55 -24.01 12.22
CA TRP A 225 -41.59 -24.68 13.53
C TRP A 225 -41.81 -23.71 14.70
N MET A 226 -41.42 -22.44 14.56
CA MET A 226 -41.62 -21.40 15.57
C MET A 226 -43.10 -21.02 15.74
N ALA A 227 -43.96 -21.34 14.76
CA ALA A 227 -45.41 -21.15 14.90
C ALA A 227 -45.98 -21.89 16.13
N GLY A 228 -45.37 -23.02 16.51
CA GLY A 228 -45.72 -23.79 17.69
C GLY A 228 -45.59 -23.03 19.00
N TRP A 229 -44.66 -22.07 19.10
CA TRP A 229 -44.47 -21.21 20.28
C TRP A 229 -45.70 -20.35 20.57
N TRP A 230 -46.50 -20.08 19.55
CA TRP A 230 -47.68 -19.23 19.61
C TRP A 230 -48.99 -20.02 19.62
N SER A 231 -48.95 -21.36 19.65
CA SER A 231 -50.13 -22.22 19.55
C SER A 231 -51.23 -21.92 20.59
N GLY A 232 -50.84 -21.48 21.79
CA GLY A 232 -51.76 -21.08 22.87
C GLY A 232 -52.27 -19.64 22.81
N ALA A 233 -51.77 -18.81 21.88
CA ALA A 233 -52.16 -17.40 21.76
C ALA A 233 -53.36 -17.21 20.83
N SER A 234 -54.23 -16.26 21.17
CA SER A 234 -55.32 -15.82 20.29
C SER A 234 -54.79 -14.98 19.12
N LEU A 235 -55.61 -14.83 18.07
CA LEU A 235 -55.22 -14.03 16.89
C LEU A 235 -54.88 -12.56 17.24
N PRO A 236 -55.65 -11.85 18.10
CA PRO A 236 -55.25 -10.52 18.59
C PRO A 236 -53.95 -10.52 19.40
N GLN A 237 -53.66 -11.58 20.16
CA GLN A 237 -52.40 -11.68 20.91
C GLN A 237 -51.19 -11.84 19.97
N VAL A 238 -51.32 -12.67 18.92
CA VAL A 238 -50.28 -12.80 17.89
C VAL A 238 -50.08 -11.50 17.13
N ALA A 239 -51.17 -10.79 16.79
CA ALA A 239 -51.10 -9.45 16.20
C ALA A 239 -50.37 -8.45 17.10
N ALA A 240 -50.65 -8.44 18.42
CA ALA A 240 -49.95 -7.59 19.37
C ALA A 240 -48.43 -7.85 19.40
N TRP A 241 -48.01 -9.11 19.28
CA TRP A 241 -46.59 -9.45 19.14
C TRP A 241 -45.99 -9.00 17.82
N VAL A 242 -46.71 -9.11 16.71
CA VAL A 242 -46.27 -8.54 15.41
C VAL A 242 -46.04 -7.04 15.56
N TYR A 243 -47.00 -6.29 16.11
CA TYR A 243 -46.85 -4.85 16.33
C TYR A 243 -45.66 -4.51 17.22
N ALA A 244 -45.46 -5.24 18.32
CA ALA A 244 -44.35 -5.01 19.23
C ALA A 244 -43.00 -5.27 18.57
N VAL A 245 -42.83 -6.43 17.91
CA VAL A 245 -41.56 -6.80 17.26
C VAL A 245 -41.27 -5.91 16.06
N ALA A 246 -42.28 -5.58 15.24
CA ALA A 246 -42.14 -4.63 14.12
C ALA A 246 -41.72 -3.24 14.62
N THR A 247 -42.34 -2.75 15.69
CA THR A 247 -41.98 -1.47 16.33
C THR A 247 -40.52 -1.49 16.78
N VAL A 248 -40.10 -2.51 17.53
CA VAL A 248 -38.71 -2.65 18.01
C VAL A 248 -37.74 -2.68 16.84
N LYS A 249 -38.02 -3.48 15.81
CA LYS A 249 -37.17 -3.60 14.61
C LYS A 249 -37.00 -2.25 13.91
N ILE A 250 -38.09 -1.51 13.69
CA ILE A 250 -38.04 -0.21 13.01
C ILE A 250 -37.28 0.79 13.88
N LEU A 251 -37.60 0.89 15.17
CA LEU A 251 -36.93 1.83 16.08
C LEU A 251 -35.43 1.55 16.21
N VAL A 252 -35.00 0.29 16.32
CA VAL A 252 -33.58 -0.07 16.35
C VAL A 252 -32.90 0.29 15.02
N SER A 253 -33.55 0.02 13.88
CA SER A 253 -33.00 0.32 12.56
C SER A 253 -32.82 1.83 12.33
N PHE A 254 -33.75 2.66 12.80
CA PHE A 254 -33.66 4.11 12.66
C PHE A 254 -32.87 4.79 13.79
N ALA A 255 -32.80 4.20 14.98
CA ALA A 255 -31.81 4.59 15.99
C ALA A 255 -30.40 4.43 15.41
N TRP A 256 -30.13 3.29 14.75
CA TRP A 256 -28.87 3.09 14.03
C TRP A 256 -28.63 4.16 12.96
N MET A 257 -29.61 4.45 12.11
CA MET A 257 -29.51 5.51 11.09
C MET A 257 -29.19 6.88 11.69
N ILE A 258 -29.87 7.26 12.78
CA ILE A 258 -29.65 8.51 13.50
C ILE A 258 -28.22 8.54 14.08
N THR A 259 -27.79 7.47 14.74
CA THR A 259 -26.46 7.39 15.34
C THR A 259 -25.35 7.51 14.29
N ILE A 260 -25.46 6.84 13.13
CA ILE A 260 -24.44 6.96 12.08
C ILE A 260 -24.42 8.36 11.46
N ALA A 261 -25.58 9.02 11.34
CA ALA A 261 -25.68 10.39 10.85
C ALA A 261 -25.07 11.41 11.82
N LEU A 262 -25.03 11.10 13.12
CA LEU A 262 -24.36 11.91 14.14
C LEU A 262 -22.85 11.63 14.23
N GLN A 263 -22.41 10.44 13.85
CA GLN A 263 -21.01 10.02 13.95
C GLN A 263 -20.38 9.81 12.56
N PRO A 264 -19.95 10.87 11.86
CA PRO A 264 -19.37 10.77 10.52
C PRO A 264 -18.05 9.99 10.47
N THR A 265 -17.33 9.94 11.59
CA THR A 265 -16.06 9.19 11.71
C THR A 265 -16.27 7.73 12.08
N MET A 266 -17.51 7.22 12.11
CA MET A 266 -17.78 5.81 12.39
C MET A 266 -17.44 4.92 11.19
N GLY A 267 -16.15 4.64 10.93
CA GLY A 267 -15.68 3.87 9.76
C GLY A 267 -16.26 2.45 9.68
N VAL A 268 -16.22 1.73 10.80
CA VAL A 268 -17.37 1.04 11.42
C VAL A 268 -18.61 0.88 10.53
N ALA A 269 -19.45 1.91 10.54
CA ALA A 269 -20.73 2.00 9.85
C ALA A 269 -20.63 2.49 8.41
N TRP A 270 -19.86 3.56 8.18
CA TRP A 270 -19.89 4.29 6.91
C TRP A 270 -19.31 3.51 5.74
N HIS A 271 -18.46 2.50 5.96
CA HIS A 271 -17.97 1.68 4.85
C HIS A 271 -19.07 0.96 4.08
N ARG A 272 -20.24 0.68 4.70
CA ARG A 272 -21.40 0.10 3.96
C ARG A 272 -22.00 1.05 2.94
N PHE A 273 -21.59 2.32 2.93
CA PHE A 273 -22.04 3.31 1.97
C PHE A 273 -20.86 3.80 1.13
N LEU A 274 -19.74 4.14 1.78
CA LEU A 274 -18.58 4.76 1.12
C LEU A 274 -17.67 3.76 0.40
N ALA A 275 -17.71 2.46 0.74
CA ALA A 275 -16.93 1.46 -0.01
C ALA A 275 -17.34 1.37 -1.48
N PHE A 276 -18.63 1.51 -1.80
CA PHE A 276 -19.13 1.46 -3.18
C PHE A 276 -18.53 2.56 -4.07
N PRO A 277 -18.68 3.86 -3.75
CA PRO A 277 -18.01 4.91 -4.51
C PRO A 277 -16.49 4.77 -4.44
N ASN A 278 -15.88 4.40 -3.30
CA ASN A 278 -14.42 4.29 -3.24
C ASN A 278 -13.86 3.24 -4.20
N ILE A 279 -14.52 2.08 -4.29
CA ILE A 279 -14.15 1.01 -5.25
C ILE A 279 -14.39 1.46 -6.70
N TRP A 280 -15.50 2.16 -6.96
CA TRP A 280 -15.80 2.65 -8.31
C TRP A 280 -14.78 3.70 -8.79
N PHE A 281 -14.36 4.60 -7.89
CA PHE A 281 -13.37 5.66 -8.13
C PHE A 281 -11.91 5.22 -7.91
N LYS A 282 -11.62 3.91 -7.89
CA LYS A 282 -10.25 3.39 -7.81
C LYS A 282 -9.31 4.02 -8.84
N ARG A 283 -8.01 3.97 -8.59
CA ARG A 283 -7.03 4.48 -9.54
C ARG A 283 -7.09 3.71 -10.86
N GLU A 284 -7.09 2.39 -10.78
CA GLU A 284 -7.08 1.51 -11.94
C GLU A 284 -8.50 1.01 -12.26
N ALA A 285 -9.03 1.36 -13.43
CA ALA A 285 -10.36 0.90 -13.86
C ALA A 285 -10.45 -0.64 -14.02
N SER A 286 -9.31 -1.32 -14.18
CA SER A 286 -9.18 -2.79 -14.24
C SER A 286 -9.42 -3.50 -12.91
N GLY A 287 -9.44 -2.76 -11.79
CA GLY A 287 -9.53 -3.33 -10.44
C GLY A 287 -8.20 -3.76 -9.83
N ARG A 288 -7.08 -3.57 -10.56
CA ARG A 288 -5.74 -3.68 -9.97
C ARG A 288 -5.59 -2.68 -8.83
N THR A 289 -4.80 -3.04 -7.82
CA THR A 289 -4.49 -2.14 -6.71
C THR A 289 -3.82 -0.86 -7.17
N ALA A 290 -3.95 0.20 -6.39
CA ALA A 290 -3.21 1.44 -6.56
C ALA A 290 -1.69 1.31 -6.23
N LEU A 291 -1.03 0.36 -6.89
CA LEU A 291 0.41 0.09 -6.85
C LEU A 291 1.01 0.11 -8.27
N GLY A 292 2.34 0.03 -8.36
CA GLY A 292 3.09 0.31 -9.58
C GLY A 292 3.69 1.71 -9.52
N ALA A 293 3.35 2.57 -10.48
CA ALA A 293 3.76 3.97 -10.50
C ALA A 293 3.30 4.74 -9.25
N ALA A 294 4.17 5.57 -8.70
CA ALA A 294 3.73 6.71 -7.89
C ALA A 294 2.87 7.64 -8.74
N LYS A 295 1.82 8.20 -8.14
CA LYS A 295 1.09 9.30 -8.78
C LYS A 295 2.04 10.46 -9.10
N PRO A 296 1.90 11.09 -10.27
CA PRO A 296 2.54 12.38 -10.52
C PRO A 296 2.15 13.38 -9.42
N MET A 297 3.09 14.20 -8.98
CA MET A 297 2.74 15.39 -8.21
C MET A 297 1.94 16.31 -9.12
N THR A 298 0.93 17.01 -8.61
CA THR A 298 0.13 17.95 -9.41
C THR A 298 0.14 19.34 -8.82
N VAL A 299 0.21 20.35 -9.68
CA VAL A 299 0.17 21.78 -9.35
C VAL A 299 -0.86 22.44 -10.27
N GLY A 300 -1.79 23.23 -9.71
CA GLY A 300 -2.91 23.79 -10.50
C GLY A 300 -3.79 22.74 -11.22
N GLY A 301 -3.76 21.47 -10.78
CA GLY A 301 -4.47 20.36 -11.45
C GLY A 301 -3.75 19.76 -12.67
N LYS A 302 -2.56 20.25 -13.02
CA LYS A 302 -1.67 19.68 -14.05
C LYS A 302 -0.58 18.83 -13.39
N PRO A 303 -0.07 17.77 -14.04
CA PRO A 303 1.14 17.08 -13.59
C PRO A 303 2.32 18.04 -13.47
N PHE A 304 3.15 17.86 -12.45
CA PHE A 304 4.35 18.66 -12.21
C PHE A 304 5.46 18.27 -13.18
N ASP A 305 5.98 19.26 -13.88
CA ASP A 305 7.20 19.25 -14.66
C ASP A 305 7.94 20.60 -14.48
N LEU A 306 9.04 20.81 -15.20
CA LEU A 306 9.80 22.06 -15.11
C LEU A 306 8.98 23.28 -15.59
N GLU A 307 8.13 23.11 -16.60
CA GLU A 307 7.30 24.19 -17.15
C GLU A 307 6.21 24.59 -16.15
N ALA A 308 5.54 23.61 -15.53
CA ALA A 308 4.54 23.81 -14.49
C ALA A 308 5.11 24.50 -13.26
N MET A 309 6.40 24.31 -12.96
CA MET A 309 7.09 25.02 -11.89
C MET A 309 7.24 26.52 -12.21
N GLU A 310 7.50 26.89 -13.47
CA GLU A 310 7.56 28.29 -13.92
C GLU A 310 6.17 28.94 -13.99
N GLU A 311 5.13 28.14 -14.25
CA GLU A 311 3.72 28.58 -14.28
C GLU A 311 3.06 28.65 -12.88
N MET A 312 3.78 28.36 -11.79
CA MET A 312 3.22 28.37 -10.44
C MET A 312 2.68 29.74 -10.04
N GLU A 313 1.44 29.75 -9.53
CA GLU A 313 0.79 30.95 -9.01
C GLU A 313 1.00 31.11 -7.49
N GLU A 314 0.79 32.32 -7.00
CA GLU A 314 0.84 32.60 -5.56
C GLU A 314 -0.24 31.79 -4.82
N GLY A 315 0.19 30.87 -3.96
CA GLY A 315 -0.69 29.94 -3.24
C GLY A 315 -0.67 28.49 -3.76
N ASP A 316 0.02 28.21 -4.88
CA ASP A 316 0.28 26.84 -5.29
C ASP A 316 1.19 26.12 -4.28
N VAL A 317 0.87 24.86 -3.99
CA VAL A 317 1.56 24.06 -2.98
C VAL A 317 2.03 22.74 -3.57
N LEU A 318 3.33 22.48 -3.42
CA LEU A 318 3.97 21.23 -3.82
C LEU A 318 3.74 20.14 -2.77
N GLY A 319 3.07 19.06 -3.16
CA GLY A 319 2.69 17.99 -2.23
C GLY A 319 1.51 18.38 -1.32
N VAL A 320 1.45 17.76 -0.14
CA VAL A 320 0.36 17.89 0.84
C VAL A 320 0.90 18.32 2.21
N GLY A 321 0.64 19.57 2.60
CA GLY A 321 1.04 20.13 3.89
C GLY A 321 -0.12 20.35 4.86
N ALA A 322 -1.35 20.39 4.34
CA ALA A 322 -2.59 20.49 5.10
C ALA A 322 -3.62 19.46 4.60
N VAL A 323 -4.65 19.17 5.40
CA VAL A 323 -5.62 18.12 5.04
C VAL A 323 -6.48 18.46 3.81
N GLU A 324 -6.71 19.74 3.57
CA GLU A 324 -7.38 20.27 2.38
C GLU A 324 -6.52 20.18 1.10
N ASP A 325 -5.21 19.94 1.23
CA ASP A 325 -4.33 19.74 0.08
C ASP A 325 -4.50 18.36 -0.55
N PHE A 326 -5.04 17.39 0.19
CA PHE A 326 -5.37 16.09 -0.37
C PHE A 326 -6.44 16.22 -1.46
N THR A 327 -6.42 15.30 -2.42
CA THR A 327 -7.48 15.26 -3.42
C THR A 327 -8.83 14.90 -2.81
N TRP A 328 -9.93 15.21 -3.51
CA TRP A 328 -11.27 14.78 -3.10
C TRP A 328 -11.34 13.25 -2.90
N LYS A 329 -10.56 12.48 -3.68
CA LYS A 329 -10.44 11.02 -3.56
C LYS A 329 -9.64 10.62 -2.33
N GLY A 330 -8.61 11.38 -1.93
CA GLY A 330 -7.92 11.18 -0.66
C GLY A 330 -8.84 11.37 0.55
N LEU A 331 -9.67 12.41 0.56
CA LEU A 331 -10.65 12.63 1.61
C LEU A 331 -11.72 11.51 1.69
N LEU A 332 -12.12 10.97 0.52
CA LEU A 332 -13.00 9.79 0.44
C LEU A 332 -12.31 8.53 1.00
N ASP A 333 -11.03 8.32 0.69
CA ASP A 333 -10.23 7.20 1.20
C ASP A 333 -10.19 7.18 2.73
N PHE A 334 -9.89 8.33 3.35
CA PHE A 334 -9.84 8.46 4.82
C PHE A 334 -11.20 8.10 5.44
N SER A 335 -12.27 8.61 4.84
CA SER A 335 -13.66 8.37 5.27
C SER A 335 -14.09 6.91 5.10
N THR A 336 -13.46 6.17 4.19
CA THR A 336 -13.80 4.78 3.86
C THR A 336 -13.02 3.77 4.72
N CYS A 337 -12.04 4.22 5.52
CA CYS A 337 -11.30 3.35 6.44
C CYS A 337 -12.27 2.58 7.35
N THR A 338 -12.20 1.24 7.29
CA THR A 338 -13.11 0.33 8.02
C THR A 338 -12.61 -0.05 9.41
N GLU A 339 -11.42 0.43 9.79
CA GLU A 339 -10.72 0.07 11.03
C GLU A 339 -10.47 -1.45 11.19
N CYS A 340 -10.47 -2.21 10.08
CA CYS A 340 -10.34 -3.67 10.12
C CYS A 340 -8.94 -4.19 10.51
N GLY A 341 -7.91 -3.35 10.40
CA GLY A 341 -6.54 -3.66 10.82
C GLY A 341 -5.69 -4.47 9.85
N ARG A 342 -6.21 -4.87 8.68
CA ARG A 342 -5.45 -5.71 7.72
C ARG A 342 -4.16 -5.02 7.24
N CYS A 343 -4.24 -3.73 6.90
CA CYS A 343 -3.08 -2.94 6.50
C CYS A 343 -2.07 -2.74 7.64
N GLN A 344 -2.53 -2.67 8.89
CA GLN A 344 -1.68 -2.58 10.08
C GLN A 344 -0.94 -3.90 10.35
N SER A 345 -1.65 -5.03 10.35
CA SER A 345 -1.05 -6.36 10.59
C SER A 345 -0.01 -6.77 9.56
N GLN A 346 -0.02 -6.15 8.38
CA GLN A 346 0.89 -6.48 7.28
C GLN A 346 1.93 -5.37 7.05
N CYS A 347 1.87 -4.28 7.82
CA CYS A 347 2.83 -3.20 7.72
C CYS A 347 4.17 -3.63 8.36
N PRO A 348 5.29 -3.60 7.63
CA PRO A 348 6.58 -3.99 8.20
C PRO A 348 7.05 -3.03 9.29
N ALA A 349 6.73 -1.74 9.17
CA ALA A 349 7.05 -0.75 10.20
C ALA A 349 6.30 -1.04 11.50
N TRP A 350 4.97 -1.24 11.44
CA TRP A 350 4.17 -1.57 12.61
C TRP A 350 4.67 -2.85 13.31
N ASN A 351 5.00 -3.88 12.51
CA ASN A 351 5.44 -5.17 13.02
C ASN A 351 6.90 -5.19 13.52
N THR A 352 7.63 -4.08 13.37
CA THR A 352 8.99 -3.90 13.89
C THR A 352 9.07 -2.73 14.84
N GLU A 353 7.97 -2.53 15.54
CA GLU A 353 7.83 -1.61 16.64
C GLU A 353 7.92 -0.10 16.31
N LYS A 354 7.83 0.29 15.04
CA LYS A 354 7.79 1.71 14.61
C LYS A 354 6.39 2.34 14.69
N PRO A 355 6.29 3.67 14.82
CA PRO A 355 5.00 4.33 15.03
C PRO A 355 4.01 4.15 13.88
N LEU A 356 4.48 3.90 12.64
CA LEU A 356 3.61 3.78 11.48
C LEU A 356 2.65 2.59 11.55
N SER A 357 1.36 2.90 11.68
CA SER A 357 0.23 2.06 11.34
C SER A 357 -0.55 2.73 10.22
N PRO A 358 -0.65 2.11 9.03
CA PRO A 358 -1.46 2.65 7.94
C PRO A 358 -2.93 2.84 8.32
N LYS A 359 -3.45 2.01 9.23
CA LYS A 359 -4.82 2.15 9.75
C LYS A 359 -4.96 3.41 10.59
N LEU A 360 -4.06 3.61 11.57
CA LEU A 360 -4.14 4.75 12.48
C LEU A 360 -3.92 6.05 11.70
N LEU A 361 -2.98 6.07 10.75
CA LEU A 361 -2.78 7.20 9.85
C LEU A 361 -4.07 7.61 9.13
N MET A 362 -4.78 6.67 8.50
CA MET A 362 -6.03 6.97 7.80
C MET A 362 -7.16 7.41 8.75
N MET A 363 -7.22 6.84 9.96
CA MET A 363 -8.18 7.26 10.98
C MET A 363 -7.91 8.69 11.47
N THR A 364 -6.64 9.02 11.74
CA THR A 364 -6.21 10.35 12.18
C THR A 364 -6.50 11.40 11.11
N LEU A 365 -6.15 11.12 9.85
CA LEU A 365 -6.46 12.01 8.73
C LEU A 365 -7.98 12.20 8.55
N ARG A 366 -8.78 11.13 8.68
CA ARG A 366 -10.25 11.21 8.64
C ARG A 366 -10.79 12.10 9.75
N ASP A 367 -10.34 11.86 10.98
CA ASP A 367 -10.85 12.53 12.17
C ASP A 367 -10.46 14.01 12.15
N HIS A 368 -9.22 14.31 11.76
CA HIS A 368 -8.74 15.67 11.55
C HIS A 368 -9.51 16.38 10.41
N ALA A 369 -9.69 15.74 9.25
CA ALA A 369 -10.46 16.31 8.14
C ALA A 369 -11.90 16.69 8.55
N ASN A 370 -12.57 15.81 9.31
CA ASN A 370 -13.92 16.07 9.79
C ASN A 370 -13.96 17.19 10.83
N ALA A 371 -12.92 17.30 11.67
CA ALA A 371 -12.82 18.33 12.70
C ALA A 371 -12.50 19.71 12.14
N LYS A 372 -11.64 19.78 11.12
CA LYS A 372 -11.25 21.02 10.44
C LYS A 372 -12.30 21.51 9.44
N ALA A 373 -13.15 20.63 8.90
CA ALA A 373 -14.13 20.98 7.86
C ALA A 373 -15.04 22.17 8.17
N PRO A 374 -15.59 22.36 9.39
CA PRO A 374 -16.38 23.55 9.72
C PRO A 374 -15.59 24.85 9.61
N TYR A 375 -14.32 24.83 10.01
CA TYR A 375 -13.41 25.97 9.89
C TYR A 375 -13.13 26.30 8.42
N LEU A 376 -12.82 25.30 7.59
CA LEU A 376 -12.57 25.51 6.16
C LEU A 376 -13.77 26.10 5.42
N ARG A 377 -14.98 25.71 5.79
CA ARG A 377 -16.21 26.31 5.23
C ARG A 377 -16.40 27.75 5.67
N ALA A 378 -16.21 28.02 6.97
CA ALA A 378 -16.28 29.37 7.49
C ALA A 378 -15.21 30.28 6.85
N LEU A 379 -14.04 29.73 6.52
CA LEU A 379 -12.98 30.43 5.80
C LEU A 379 -13.37 30.75 4.36
N ALA A 380 -13.98 29.80 3.65
CA ALA A 380 -14.53 30.04 2.31
C ALA A 380 -15.64 31.10 2.33
N ASP A 381 -16.58 31.01 3.29
CA ASP A 381 -17.69 31.98 3.46
C ASP A 381 -17.19 33.38 3.89
N ALA A 382 -15.97 33.46 4.43
CA ALA A 382 -15.32 34.68 4.86
C ALA A 382 -14.28 35.20 3.85
N ASP A 383 -14.29 34.71 2.60
CA ASP A 383 -13.36 35.10 1.53
C ASP A 383 -11.87 34.99 1.96
N GLY A 384 -11.54 33.97 2.76
CA GLY A 384 -10.18 33.74 3.25
C GLY A 384 -9.81 34.49 4.54
N ASP A 385 -10.71 35.27 5.13
CA ASP A 385 -10.47 35.95 6.41
C ASP A 385 -10.47 34.93 7.58
N ARG A 386 -9.25 34.62 8.05
CA ARG A 386 -8.99 33.65 9.12
C ARG A 386 -9.61 34.05 10.45
N GLU A 387 -9.59 35.35 10.80
CA GLU A 387 -10.12 35.85 12.08
C GLU A 387 -11.63 35.73 12.10
N ARG A 388 -12.29 36.16 11.01
CA ARG A 388 -13.74 36.04 10.85
C ARG A 388 -14.20 34.59 10.79
N ALA A 389 -13.47 33.73 10.09
CA ALA A 389 -13.74 32.30 10.05
C ALA A 389 -13.68 31.71 11.46
N MET A 390 -12.59 31.96 12.19
CA MET A 390 -12.38 31.45 13.55
C MET A 390 -13.44 31.95 14.53
N ALA A 391 -13.81 33.24 14.45
CA ALA A 391 -14.89 33.81 15.25
C ALA A 391 -16.23 33.11 14.99
N THR A 392 -16.52 32.76 13.72
CA THR A 392 -17.73 32.04 13.32
C THR A 392 -17.77 30.64 13.93
N VAL A 393 -16.69 29.86 13.83
CA VAL A 393 -16.65 28.51 14.40
C VAL A 393 -16.69 28.54 15.93
N SER A 394 -16.02 29.52 16.54
CA SER A 394 -16.00 29.71 18.00
C SER A 394 -17.39 30.04 18.54
N ALA A 395 -18.12 30.94 17.87
CA ALA A 395 -19.49 31.26 18.22
C ALA A 395 -20.42 30.04 18.09
N ALA A 396 -20.25 29.23 17.03
CA ALA A 396 -21.01 28.00 16.85
C ALA A 396 -20.71 26.97 17.97
N ALA A 397 -19.44 26.80 18.36
CA ALA A 397 -19.04 25.89 19.44
C ALA A 397 -19.66 26.26 20.80
N GLN A 398 -19.86 27.56 21.07
CA GLN A 398 -20.51 28.06 22.30
C GLN A 398 -22.04 27.83 22.35
N THR A 399 -22.66 27.48 21.22
CA THR A 399 -24.13 27.26 21.13
C THR A 399 -24.56 25.80 21.19
N VAL A 400 -23.62 24.85 21.37
CA VAL A 400 -23.94 23.43 21.57
C VAL A 400 -24.51 23.26 22.99
N PRO A 401 -25.75 22.76 23.16
CA PRO A 401 -26.29 22.49 24.49
C PRO A 401 -25.42 21.43 25.18
N THR A 402 -24.67 21.80 26.20
CA THR A 402 -24.10 20.82 27.12
C THR A 402 -25.22 20.39 28.05
N ASP A 403 -25.43 19.08 28.20
CA ASP A 403 -26.46 18.50 29.07
C ASP A 403 -26.13 18.75 30.56
N GLY A 404 -26.24 20.01 31.01
CA GLY A 404 -26.08 20.41 32.40
C GLY A 404 -24.66 20.31 32.98
N VAL A 405 -23.65 20.05 32.15
CA VAL A 405 -22.24 20.14 32.52
C VAL A 405 -21.72 21.47 32.02
N GLU A 406 -21.44 22.41 32.92
CA GLU A 406 -20.66 23.60 32.57
C GLU A 406 -19.33 23.12 31.93
N PRO A 407 -18.92 23.65 30.77
CA PRO A 407 -17.60 23.35 30.24
C PRO A 407 -16.56 23.72 31.30
N THR A 408 -15.91 22.73 31.91
CA THR A 408 -14.95 22.95 33.00
C THR A 408 -13.62 23.54 32.52
N ALA A 409 -13.55 23.91 31.24
CA ALA A 409 -12.53 24.71 30.61
C ALA A 409 -13.18 25.51 29.47
N PRO A 410 -12.67 26.70 29.10
CA PRO A 410 -13.00 27.27 27.79
C PRO A 410 -12.80 26.17 26.75
N VAL A 411 -13.71 26.07 25.77
CA VAL A 411 -13.45 25.23 24.60
C VAL A 411 -12.20 25.83 23.98
N ASP A 412 -11.03 25.23 24.21
CA ASP A 412 -9.80 25.64 23.56
C ASP A 412 -10.07 25.53 22.07
N VAL A 413 -10.28 26.68 21.44
CA VAL A 413 -10.47 26.76 20.01
C VAL A 413 -9.10 26.44 19.44
N LEU A 414 -8.90 25.17 19.08
CA LEU A 414 -7.72 24.71 18.36
C LEU A 414 -7.45 25.69 17.22
N ASP A 415 -6.24 26.24 17.17
CA ASP A 415 -5.83 27.07 16.05
C ASP A 415 -5.56 26.16 14.84
N TRP A 416 -6.64 25.78 14.17
CA TRP A 416 -6.63 24.99 12.93
C TRP A 416 -5.76 25.58 11.82
N SER A 417 -5.39 26.85 11.96
CA SER A 417 -4.67 27.62 10.97
C SER A 417 -3.15 27.58 11.19
N ALA A 418 -2.69 27.24 12.40
CA ALA A 418 -1.28 27.11 12.77
C ALA A 418 -0.80 25.65 12.89
N MET A 419 -1.74 24.69 12.98
CA MET A 419 -1.42 23.28 13.14
C MET A 419 -0.83 22.67 11.87
N ALA A 420 0.37 22.09 11.97
CA ALA A 420 1.02 21.37 10.89
C ALA A 420 0.38 19.98 10.69
N LEU A 421 0.32 19.49 9.45
CA LEU A 421 -0.16 18.13 9.20
C LEU A 421 0.84 17.07 9.69
N VAL A 422 2.14 17.34 9.51
CA VAL A 422 3.24 16.47 9.96
C VAL A 422 4.20 17.31 10.80
N GLY A 423 4.60 16.80 11.96
CA GLY A 423 5.52 17.51 12.86
C GLY A 423 5.85 16.67 14.09
N ASP A 424 6.36 17.31 15.14
CA ASP A 424 6.54 16.66 16.44
C ASP A 424 5.21 16.61 17.19
N THR A 425 4.78 15.41 17.57
CA THR A 425 3.54 15.20 18.35
C THR A 425 3.81 14.95 19.83
N GLY A 426 5.07 14.96 20.26
CA GLY A 426 5.50 14.43 21.56
C GLY A 426 5.46 12.90 21.58
N TYR A 427 5.79 12.26 20.45
CA TYR A 427 5.71 10.80 20.31
C TYR A 427 6.57 10.10 21.37
N ASP A 428 5.94 9.12 22.03
CA ASP A 428 6.55 8.25 23.03
C ASP A 428 6.50 6.81 22.50
N PRO A 429 7.64 6.14 22.27
CA PRO A 429 7.70 4.75 21.83
C PRO A 429 6.92 3.76 22.71
N GLU A 430 6.79 4.04 24.01
CA GLU A 430 6.00 3.21 24.94
C GLU A 430 4.50 3.46 24.82
N ALA A 431 4.09 4.57 24.22
CA ALA A 431 2.71 4.94 23.95
C ALA A 431 2.47 5.20 22.45
N PRO A 432 2.45 4.16 21.57
CA PRO A 432 2.36 4.32 20.11
C PRO A 432 1.22 5.18 19.55
N LEU A 433 0.17 5.44 20.33
CA LEU A 433 -0.93 6.31 19.96
C LEU A 433 -0.58 7.81 20.08
N SER A 434 0.46 8.19 20.82
CA SER A 434 0.87 9.60 20.92
C SER A 434 1.41 10.14 19.59
N ALA A 435 1.85 9.28 18.67
CA ALA A 435 2.22 9.66 17.31
C ALA A 435 1.05 10.16 16.44
N TYR A 436 -0.18 10.13 16.95
CA TYR A 436 -1.41 10.38 16.22
C TYR A 436 -2.33 11.29 17.01
N THR A 437 -2.32 12.58 16.67
CA THR A 437 -3.02 13.64 17.42
C THR A 437 -3.97 14.40 16.50
N PRO A 438 -5.17 13.85 16.17
CA PRO A 438 -6.12 14.51 15.25
C PRO A 438 -6.56 15.91 15.70
N HIS A 439 -6.35 16.22 16.98
CA HIS A 439 -6.62 17.49 17.65
C HIS A 439 -5.40 17.97 18.47
N GLY A 440 -4.18 17.62 18.06
CA GLY A 440 -2.95 18.07 18.72
C GLY A 440 -2.75 19.58 18.55
N PRO A 441 -2.06 20.25 19.48
CA PRO A 441 -1.86 21.71 19.39
C PRO A 441 -0.95 22.10 18.21
N ASP A 442 0.08 21.30 17.93
CA ASP A 442 1.15 21.67 17.00
C ASP A 442 1.14 20.84 15.71
N ALA A 443 0.94 19.52 15.81
CA ALA A 443 0.95 18.61 14.67
C ALA A 443 -0.15 17.53 14.73
N VAL A 444 -0.54 17.00 13.57
CA VAL A 444 -1.56 15.95 13.44
C VAL A 444 -0.95 14.54 13.46
N ILE A 445 0.19 14.37 12.80
CA ILE A 445 0.91 13.10 12.65
C ILE A 445 2.39 13.33 12.95
N ASP A 446 3.00 12.39 13.67
CA ASP A 446 4.43 12.46 13.95
C ASP A 446 5.29 12.27 12.69
N GLN A 447 6.37 13.03 12.55
CA GLN A 447 7.35 12.84 11.47
C GLN A 447 7.88 11.40 11.38
N ASP A 448 8.03 10.69 12.50
CA ASP A 448 8.51 9.31 12.50
C ASP A 448 7.49 8.33 11.89
N VAL A 449 6.19 8.66 11.92
CA VAL A 449 5.16 7.90 11.19
C VAL A 449 5.41 8.01 9.69
N LEU A 450 5.65 9.23 9.20
CA LEU A 450 5.86 9.51 7.79
C LEU A 450 7.13 8.79 7.27
N TRP A 451 8.23 8.92 8.00
CA TRP A 451 9.53 8.41 7.56
C TRP A 451 9.72 6.91 7.82
N SER A 452 8.92 6.28 8.68
CA SER A 452 8.91 4.81 8.86
C SER A 452 8.37 4.03 7.64
N CYS A 453 7.70 4.69 6.70
CA CYS A 453 7.16 4.01 5.52
C CYS A 453 8.25 3.57 4.55
N THR A 454 8.23 2.30 4.16
CA THR A 454 9.16 1.73 3.16
C THR A 454 8.57 1.70 1.74
N THR A 455 7.41 2.33 1.53
CA THR A 455 6.65 2.36 0.26
C THR A 455 6.41 0.98 -0.39
N CYS A 456 6.41 -0.10 0.39
CA CYS A 456 6.35 -1.47 -0.15
C CYS A 456 4.97 -1.91 -0.64
N GLY A 457 3.91 -1.14 -0.37
CA GLY A 457 2.55 -1.41 -0.84
C GLY A 457 1.77 -2.47 -0.08
N ALA A 458 2.31 -3.10 0.98
CA ALA A 458 1.60 -4.15 1.73
C ALA A 458 0.23 -3.70 2.25
N CYS A 459 0.13 -2.44 2.69
CA CYS A 459 -1.12 -1.84 3.16
C CYS A 459 -2.20 -1.72 2.08
N VAL A 460 -1.81 -1.30 0.87
CA VAL A 460 -2.70 -1.16 -0.28
C VAL A 460 -3.16 -2.54 -0.76
N GLU A 461 -2.22 -3.48 -0.85
CA GLU A 461 -2.52 -4.86 -1.24
C GLU A 461 -3.51 -5.54 -0.29
N GLN A 462 -3.49 -5.19 1.00
CA GLN A 462 -4.35 -5.80 2.01
C GLN A 462 -5.65 -5.02 2.25
N CYS A 463 -5.82 -3.87 1.59
CA CYS A 463 -7.00 -3.05 1.73
C CYS A 463 -8.15 -3.60 0.85
N PRO A 464 -9.32 -3.95 1.45
CA PRO A 464 -10.46 -4.47 0.69
C PRO A 464 -11.17 -3.41 -0.16
N VAL A 465 -10.90 -2.13 0.11
CA VAL A 465 -11.51 -0.96 -0.54
C VAL A 465 -10.47 -0.10 -1.26
N ASP A 466 -9.24 -0.60 -1.40
CA ASP A 466 -8.12 0.00 -2.15
C ASP A 466 -7.81 1.46 -1.79
N ILE A 467 -7.68 1.73 -0.49
CA ILE A 467 -7.16 3.02 0.00
C ILE A 467 -5.70 3.21 -0.45
N GLU A 468 -5.40 4.37 -1.03
CA GLU A 468 -4.14 4.72 -1.70
C GLU A 468 -3.05 5.15 -0.69
N HIS A 469 -2.84 4.36 0.37
CA HIS A 469 -1.99 4.71 1.51
C HIS A 469 -0.58 5.18 1.12
N VAL A 470 0.04 4.55 0.11
CA VAL A 470 1.41 4.88 -0.31
C VAL A 470 1.46 6.25 -1.00
N ASP A 471 0.49 6.57 -1.85
CA ASP A 471 0.42 7.85 -2.54
C ASP A 471 0.23 8.98 -1.52
N HIS A 472 -0.68 8.81 -0.55
CA HIS A 472 -0.90 9.80 0.52
C HIS A 472 0.37 10.11 1.33
N ILE A 473 1.19 9.08 1.60
CA ILE A 473 2.48 9.24 2.29
C ILE A 473 3.51 9.95 1.40
N ILE A 474 3.58 9.60 0.12
CA ILE A 474 4.52 10.26 -0.80
C ILE A 474 4.16 11.74 -0.97
N ASP A 475 2.87 12.08 -1.06
CA ASP A 475 2.43 13.48 -1.18
C ASP A 475 2.75 14.32 0.06
N MET A 476 2.61 13.76 1.27
CA MET A 476 3.08 14.42 2.49
C MET A 476 4.61 14.56 2.51
N ARG A 477 5.37 13.55 2.08
CA ARG A 477 6.84 13.65 1.96
C ARG A 477 7.28 14.69 0.94
N ARG A 478 6.53 14.88 -0.15
CA ARG A 478 6.80 15.92 -1.15
C ARG A 478 6.74 17.30 -0.52
N TYR A 479 5.72 17.57 0.28
CA TYR A 479 5.62 18.84 0.99
C TYR A 479 6.76 19.03 2.00
N SER A 480 6.97 18.06 2.89
CA SER A 480 8.03 18.17 3.89
C SER A 480 9.41 18.32 3.24
N THR A 481 9.67 17.68 2.10
CA THR A 481 10.97 17.76 1.42
C THR A 481 11.15 19.03 0.61
N LEU A 482 10.16 19.42 -0.20
CA LEU A 482 10.29 20.51 -1.17
C LEU A 482 9.97 21.88 -0.56
N ILE A 483 9.06 21.94 0.41
CA ILE A 483 8.58 23.20 1.00
C ILE A 483 9.22 23.44 2.37
N GLU A 484 9.18 22.46 3.27
CA GLU A 484 9.68 22.65 4.64
C GLU A 484 11.17 22.35 4.78
N SER A 485 11.78 21.66 3.80
CA SER A 485 13.12 21.05 3.94
C SER A 485 13.24 20.18 5.21
N ALA A 486 12.13 19.61 5.66
CA ALA A 486 12.00 18.77 6.83
C ALA A 486 12.08 17.28 6.42
N PHE A 487 13.29 16.75 6.37
CA PHE A 487 13.56 15.35 6.07
C PHE A 487 14.72 14.82 6.92
N PRO A 488 14.84 13.49 7.12
CA PRO A 488 15.95 12.91 7.87
C PRO A 488 17.31 13.36 7.34
N ASN A 489 18.18 13.82 8.24
CA ASN A 489 19.48 14.42 7.89
C ASN A 489 20.34 13.54 6.98
N GLU A 490 20.25 12.21 7.13
CA GLU A 490 20.96 11.23 6.33
C GLU A 490 20.64 11.33 4.81
N LEU A 491 19.43 11.79 4.46
CA LEU A 491 19.03 12.01 3.06
C LEU A 491 19.70 13.22 2.40
N GLY A 492 20.22 14.18 3.17
CA GLY A 492 20.93 15.32 2.62
C GLY A 492 22.18 14.91 1.82
N GLY A 493 22.90 13.89 2.29
CA GLY A 493 24.04 13.31 1.56
C GLY A 493 23.60 12.58 0.28
N LEU A 494 22.50 11.84 0.36
CA LEU A 494 21.89 11.18 -0.80
C LEU A 494 21.53 12.18 -1.91
N PHE A 495 20.83 13.27 -1.58
CA PHE A 495 20.42 14.27 -2.56
C PHE A 495 21.61 14.95 -3.22
N LYS A 496 22.61 15.39 -2.42
CA LYS A 496 23.85 15.97 -2.96
C LYS A 496 24.60 15.01 -3.90
N ASN A 497 24.66 13.73 -3.57
CA ASN A 497 25.31 12.73 -4.42
C ASN A 497 24.54 12.51 -5.74
N LEU A 498 23.21 12.46 -5.68
CA LEU A 498 22.37 12.33 -6.86
C LEU A 498 22.49 13.56 -7.77
N GLU A 499 22.46 14.78 -7.22
CA GLU A 499 22.61 16.03 -7.97
C GLU A 499 24.02 16.16 -8.57
N GLY A 500 25.07 15.96 -7.76
CA GLY A 500 26.44 16.24 -8.18
C GLY A 500 27.14 15.12 -8.94
N LYS A 501 26.70 13.86 -8.77
CA LYS A 501 27.35 12.67 -9.35
C LYS A 501 26.39 11.76 -10.12
N GLY A 502 25.09 12.06 -10.15
CA GLY A 502 24.09 11.24 -10.83
C GLY A 502 23.90 9.86 -10.21
N ASN A 503 24.41 9.59 -8.99
CA ASN A 503 24.26 8.30 -8.32
C ASN A 503 24.28 8.45 -6.80
N PRO A 504 23.56 7.59 -6.05
CA PRO A 504 23.41 7.77 -4.62
C PRO A 504 24.67 7.43 -3.79
N TRP A 505 25.64 6.71 -4.38
CA TRP A 505 26.93 6.39 -3.73
C TRP A 505 27.98 7.51 -3.87
N GLY A 506 27.71 8.59 -4.61
CA GLY A 506 28.66 9.70 -4.80
C GLY A 506 29.92 9.30 -5.60
N MET A 507 29.88 8.17 -6.31
CA MET A 507 31.03 7.61 -7.03
C MET A 507 31.19 8.27 -8.41
N GLY A 508 32.41 8.28 -8.95
CA GLY A 508 32.67 8.86 -10.28
C GLY A 508 32.08 8.01 -11.42
N ALA A 509 31.64 8.67 -12.50
CA ALA A 509 31.06 8.00 -13.68
C ALA A 509 32.03 7.00 -14.35
N ARG A 510 33.35 7.28 -14.34
CA ARG A 510 34.37 6.39 -14.92
C ARG A 510 34.47 5.02 -14.24
N ALA A 511 34.07 4.91 -12.97
CA ALA A 511 34.09 3.64 -12.24
C ALA A 511 32.91 2.72 -12.60
N ARG A 512 31.94 3.18 -13.41
CA ARG A 512 30.73 2.40 -13.74
C ARG A 512 30.99 1.11 -14.50
N LEU A 513 32.09 1.03 -15.23
CA LEU A 513 32.48 -0.17 -15.99
C LEU A 513 33.42 -1.10 -15.20
N ASP A 514 33.71 -0.80 -13.93
CA ASP A 514 34.63 -1.61 -13.13
C ASP A 514 34.15 -3.06 -12.94
N TRP A 515 32.83 -3.29 -12.94
CA TRP A 515 32.26 -4.64 -12.84
C TRP A 515 32.56 -5.51 -14.08
N ALA A 516 32.82 -4.90 -15.23
CA ALA A 516 33.07 -5.60 -16.48
C ALA A 516 34.53 -6.06 -16.63
N LYS A 517 35.42 -5.65 -15.72
CA LYS A 517 36.81 -6.08 -15.69
C LYS A 517 36.90 -7.60 -15.54
N ASP A 518 37.86 -8.19 -16.24
CA ASP A 518 38.16 -9.63 -16.23
C ASP A 518 36.98 -10.53 -16.67
N LEU A 519 36.02 -9.99 -17.43
CA LEU A 519 35.04 -10.82 -18.14
C LEU A 519 35.70 -11.47 -19.38
N PRO A 520 35.25 -12.67 -19.78
CA PRO A 520 35.84 -13.39 -20.92
C PRO A 520 35.47 -12.77 -22.30
N PHE A 521 34.63 -11.74 -22.31
CA PHE A 521 34.18 -11.00 -23.49
C PHE A 521 34.17 -9.50 -23.20
N GLU A 522 34.15 -8.70 -24.26
CA GLU A 522 34.07 -7.24 -24.18
C GLU A 522 32.61 -6.78 -24.01
N VAL A 523 32.36 -5.95 -22.99
CA VAL A 523 31.05 -5.31 -22.79
C VAL A 523 30.96 -4.05 -23.63
N LYS A 524 30.07 -4.05 -24.61
CA LYS A 524 29.85 -2.92 -25.53
C LYS A 524 29.16 -1.75 -24.84
N VAL A 525 29.61 -0.53 -25.12
CA VAL A 525 28.99 0.72 -24.67
C VAL A 525 28.20 1.37 -25.81
N LEU A 526 26.94 1.66 -25.57
CA LEU A 526 26.05 2.33 -26.52
C LEU A 526 26.47 3.80 -26.71
N GLY A 527 26.45 4.29 -27.94
CA GLY A 527 26.98 5.60 -28.35
C GLY A 527 28.50 5.64 -28.55
N ARG A 528 29.23 4.58 -28.19
CA ARG A 528 30.70 4.50 -28.37
C ARG A 528 31.14 3.31 -29.22
N ASP A 529 30.77 2.11 -28.78
CA ASP A 529 31.14 0.85 -29.43
C ASP A 529 30.01 0.35 -30.36
N VAL A 530 28.78 0.81 -30.11
CA VAL A 530 27.57 0.58 -30.90
C VAL A 530 26.88 1.93 -31.08
N GLU A 531 26.53 2.33 -32.30
CA GLU A 531 25.94 3.65 -32.54
C GLU A 531 24.49 3.72 -32.04
N GLN A 532 23.68 2.70 -32.36
CA GLN A 532 22.25 2.69 -32.05
C GLN A 532 21.79 1.41 -31.35
N ALA A 533 20.78 1.54 -30.46
CA ALA A 533 20.29 0.41 -29.68
C ALA A 533 19.66 -0.69 -30.56
N SER A 534 19.27 -0.38 -31.80
CA SER A 534 18.75 -1.35 -32.77
C SER A 534 19.77 -2.42 -33.21
N GLU A 535 21.05 -2.22 -32.94
CA GLU A 535 22.12 -3.17 -33.27
C GLU A 535 22.32 -4.27 -32.20
N VAL A 536 21.64 -4.15 -31.06
CA VAL A 536 21.68 -5.13 -29.97
C VAL A 536 20.26 -5.54 -29.56
N ASP A 537 20.10 -6.72 -28.97
CA ASP A 537 18.79 -7.20 -28.56
C ASP A 537 18.24 -6.41 -27.35
N TRP A 538 19.14 -5.99 -26.45
CA TRP A 538 18.79 -5.32 -25.20
C TRP A 538 19.79 -4.21 -24.82
N LEU A 539 19.27 -3.10 -24.32
CA LEU A 539 20.04 -2.27 -23.38
C LEU A 539 20.07 -2.97 -22.03
N PHE A 540 21.25 -3.32 -21.54
CA PHE A 540 21.44 -3.80 -20.19
C PHE A 540 21.66 -2.61 -19.24
N TRP A 541 20.59 -2.22 -18.54
CA TRP A 541 20.64 -1.19 -17.52
C TRP A 541 21.29 -1.73 -16.25
N VAL A 542 22.51 -1.27 -15.98
CA VAL A 542 23.32 -1.74 -14.84
C VAL A 542 22.80 -1.17 -13.52
N GLY A 543 22.28 0.05 -13.56
CA GLY A 543 21.85 0.83 -12.41
C GLY A 543 23.01 1.26 -11.53
N CYS A 544 22.70 1.90 -10.39
CA CYS A 544 23.72 2.37 -9.47
C CYS A 544 24.34 1.23 -8.65
N ALA A 545 23.49 0.39 -8.04
CA ALA A 545 23.97 -0.72 -7.20
C ALA A 545 24.82 -1.70 -8.00
N GLY A 546 24.35 -2.12 -9.18
CA GLY A 546 25.07 -3.05 -10.04
C GLY A 546 26.42 -2.53 -10.55
N ALA A 547 26.63 -1.21 -10.55
CA ALA A 547 27.87 -0.57 -10.95
C ALA A 547 28.84 -0.32 -9.77
N TYR A 548 28.31 -0.02 -8.58
CA TYR A 548 29.14 0.50 -7.48
C TYR A 548 29.20 -0.40 -6.24
N GLU A 549 28.17 -1.19 -5.93
CA GLU A 549 28.12 -2.03 -4.73
C GLU A 549 28.67 -3.43 -5.03
N ASP A 550 29.66 -3.88 -4.26
CA ASP A 550 30.47 -5.05 -4.60
C ASP A 550 29.67 -6.36 -4.66
N ARG A 551 28.67 -6.55 -3.80
CA ARG A 551 27.81 -7.74 -3.84
C ARG A 551 26.90 -7.71 -5.07
N ALA A 552 26.37 -6.55 -5.44
CA ALA A 552 25.54 -6.35 -6.62
C ALA A 552 26.33 -6.43 -7.94
N LYS A 553 27.60 -6.01 -7.98
CA LYS A 553 28.48 -6.24 -9.14
C LYS A 553 28.56 -7.72 -9.52
N LYS A 554 28.54 -8.63 -8.53
CA LYS A 554 28.50 -10.08 -8.78
C LYS A 554 27.23 -10.49 -9.54
N THR A 555 26.08 -9.90 -9.22
CA THR A 555 24.83 -10.10 -9.96
C THR A 555 24.95 -9.59 -11.39
N THR A 556 25.47 -8.37 -11.58
CA THR A 556 25.67 -7.78 -12.91
C THR A 556 26.54 -8.67 -13.79
N ARG A 557 27.68 -9.16 -13.26
CA ARG A 557 28.56 -10.09 -13.96
C ARG A 557 27.86 -11.39 -14.31
N ALA A 558 27.13 -11.99 -13.37
CA ALA A 558 26.41 -13.24 -13.62
C ALA A 558 25.36 -13.09 -14.73
N VAL A 559 24.61 -11.98 -14.74
CA VAL A 559 23.65 -11.70 -15.82
C VAL A 559 24.36 -11.51 -17.15
N ALA A 560 25.43 -10.70 -17.20
CA ALA A 560 26.20 -10.47 -18.42
C ALA A 560 26.75 -11.77 -19.03
N GLU A 561 27.34 -12.63 -18.21
CA GLU A 561 27.85 -13.93 -18.66
C GLU A 561 26.75 -14.89 -19.13
N LEU A 562 25.60 -14.90 -18.46
CA LEU A 562 24.46 -15.70 -18.90
C LEU A 562 23.88 -15.19 -20.22
N LEU A 563 23.86 -13.88 -20.45
CA LEU A 563 23.43 -13.30 -21.73
C LEU A 563 24.41 -13.66 -22.86
N ASP A 564 25.72 -13.54 -22.62
CA ASP A 564 26.76 -13.94 -23.58
C ASP A 564 26.69 -15.44 -23.90
N ALA A 565 26.61 -16.30 -22.88
CA ALA A 565 26.48 -17.75 -23.05
C ALA A 565 25.20 -18.15 -23.80
N ALA A 566 24.11 -17.39 -23.66
CA ALA A 566 22.88 -17.59 -24.40
C ALA A 566 22.95 -17.06 -25.85
N GLY A 567 24.01 -16.32 -26.21
CA GLY A 567 24.15 -15.60 -27.48
C GLY A 567 23.18 -14.42 -27.62
N VAL A 568 22.79 -13.78 -26.52
CA VAL A 568 21.96 -12.56 -26.52
C VAL A 568 22.89 -11.36 -26.62
N SER A 569 22.71 -10.55 -27.65
CA SER A 569 23.51 -9.34 -27.82
C SER A 569 23.00 -8.22 -26.91
N PHE A 570 23.89 -7.54 -26.20
CA PHE A 570 23.53 -6.42 -25.33
C PHE A 570 24.61 -5.33 -25.34
N ALA A 571 24.21 -4.11 -24.97
CA ALA A 571 25.10 -3.00 -24.69
C ALA A 571 24.71 -2.34 -23.36
N VAL A 572 25.61 -1.54 -22.79
CA VAL A 572 25.38 -0.72 -21.58
C VAL A 572 25.59 0.76 -21.89
N LEU A 573 25.10 1.66 -21.05
CA LEU A 573 25.33 3.11 -21.21
C LEU A 573 26.68 3.59 -20.66
N GLY A 574 27.40 2.75 -19.90
CA GLY A 574 28.70 3.09 -19.36
C GLY A 574 28.66 4.32 -18.46
N ASP A 575 29.47 5.32 -18.76
CA ASP A 575 29.55 6.61 -18.06
C ASP A 575 28.40 7.57 -18.37
N GLY A 576 27.60 7.29 -19.42
CA GLY A 576 26.37 8.02 -19.73
C GLY A 576 25.15 7.62 -18.88
N GLU A 577 25.25 6.55 -18.07
CA GLU A 577 24.13 6.09 -17.23
C GLU A 577 24.07 6.86 -15.90
N THR A 578 22.90 7.42 -15.58
CA THR A 578 22.62 8.05 -14.27
C THR A 578 21.60 7.24 -13.47
N CYS A 579 21.33 7.66 -12.22
CA CYS A 579 20.33 7.04 -11.37
C CYS A 579 18.93 7.18 -11.96
N THR A 580 18.06 6.18 -11.76
CA THR A 580 16.67 6.26 -12.21
C THR A 580 15.84 7.34 -11.49
N GLY A 581 16.35 7.87 -10.38
CA GLY A 581 15.66 8.83 -9.52
C GLY A 581 14.74 8.20 -8.47
N ASP A 582 14.67 6.87 -8.36
CA ASP A 582 13.72 6.19 -7.44
C ASP A 582 13.84 6.68 -5.99
N SER A 583 15.05 6.71 -5.43
CA SER A 583 15.23 7.12 -4.02
C SER A 583 14.87 8.59 -3.78
N ALA A 584 15.13 9.48 -4.75
CA ALA A 584 14.68 10.88 -4.68
C ALA A 584 13.15 10.95 -4.65
N ARG A 585 12.49 10.23 -5.56
CA ARG A 585 11.03 10.19 -5.64
C ARG A 585 10.37 9.65 -4.38
N ARG A 586 10.89 8.55 -3.82
CA ARG A 586 10.36 7.97 -2.57
C ARG A 586 10.61 8.82 -1.34
N ALA A 587 11.66 9.64 -1.37
CA ALA A 587 11.93 10.61 -0.33
C ALA A 587 11.05 11.87 -0.47
N GLY A 588 10.34 12.06 -1.59
CA GLY A 588 9.52 13.26 -1.83
C GLY A 588 10.25 14.37 -2.60
N ASN A 589 11.51 14.16 -2.98
CA ASN A 589 12.22 15.11 -3.84
C ASN A 589 11.82 14.89 -5.30
N GLU A 590 10.61 15.36 -5.66
CA GLU A 590 10.04 15.18 -7.00
C GLU A 590 10.85 15.93 -8.06
N LEU A 591 11.37 17.12 -7.75
CA LEU A 591 12.19 17.91 -8.70
C LEU A 591 13.45 17.13 -9.12
N LEU A 592 14.20 16.59 -8.16
CA LEU A 592 15.39 15.78 -8.46
C LEU A 592 15.04 14.51 -9.23
N PHE A 593 13.91 13.88 -8.93
CA PHE A 593 13.40 12.76 -9.74
C PHE A 593 13.14 13.18 -11.18
N GLN A 594 12.42 14.29 -11.40
CA GLN A 594 12.09 14.79 -12.74
C GLN A 594 13.35 15.07 -13.55
N THR A 595 14.35 15.76 -12.96
CA THR A 595 15.62 16.05 -13.63
C THR A 595 16.35 14.78 -14.07
N LEU A 596 16.54 13.82 -13.16
CA LEU A 596 17.25 12.57 -13.46
C LEU A 596 16.49 11.70 -14.47
N ALA A 597 15.16 11.60 -14.32
CA ALA A 597 14.34 10.80 -15.20
C ALA A 597 14.27 11.40 -16.61
N ALA A 598 14.08 12.72 -16.73
CA ALA A 598 14.07 13.42 -18.02
C ALA A 598 15.40 13.25 -18.77
N GLN A 599 16.55 13.41 -18.08
CA GLN A 599 17.87 13.19 -18.67
C GLN A 599 18.03 11.75 -19.22
N ASN A 600 17.57 10.75 -18.47
CA ASN A 600 17.63 9.35 -18.92
C ASN A 600 16.69 9.10 -20.11
N VAL A 601 15.49 9.68 -20.11
CA VAL A 601 14.53 9.57 -21.22
C VAL A 601 15.09 10.22 -22.50
N GLU A 602 15.71 11.39 -22.39
CA GLU A 602 16.40 12.06 -23.50
C GLU A 602 17.52 11.18 -24.06
N THR A 603 18.40 10.67 -23.18
CA THR A 603 19.49 9.76 -23.57
C THR A 603 18.97 8.50 -24.28
N PHE A 604 17.87 7.92 -23.78
CA PHE A 604 17.25 6.75 -24.41
C PHE A 604 16.68 7.09 -25.79
N GLY A 605 16.08 8.28 -25.94
CA GLY A 605 15.57 8.77 -27.22
C GLY A 605 16.67 8.98 -28.25
N GLU A 606 17.77 9.64 -27.86
CA GLU A 606 18.93 9.90 -28.73
C GLU A 606 19.56 8.60 -29.25
N LEU A 607 19.66 7.58 -28.40
CA LEU A 607 20.30 6.29 -28.72
C LEU A 607 19.31 5.23 -29.25
N GLY A 608 18.04 5.60 -29.47
CA GLY A 608 17.01 4.73 -30.03
C GLY A 608 16.64 3.52 -29.17
N VAL A 609 16.75 3.64 -27.85
CA VAL A 609 16.48 2.55 -26.89
C VAL A 609 14.99 2.21 -26.87
N THR A 610 14.67 0.94 -27.09
CA THR A 610 13.29 0.42 -27.04
C THR A 610 13.11 -0.74 -26.07
N LYS A 611 14.18 -1.51 -25.82
CA LYS A 611 14.20 -2.71 -24.98
C LYS A 611 15.24 -2.59 -23.89
N VAL A 612 14.83 -2.78 -22.63
CA VAL A 612 15.68 -2.61 -21.46
C VAL A 612 15.57 -3.82 -20.54
N VAL A 613 16.71 -4.43 -20.19
CA VAL A 613 16.80 -5.43 -19.13
C VAL A 613 17.46 -4.81 -17.90
N VAL A 614 16.88 -5.03 -16.72
CA VAL A 614 17.35 -4.48 -15.44
C VAL A 614 17.58 -5.58 -14.42
N THR A 615 18.56 -5.41 -13.52
CA THR A 615 18.77 -6.32 -12.38
C THR A 615 18.04 -5.91 -11.10
N CYS A 616 17.55 -4.67 -11.04
CA CYS A 616 17.00 -4.07 -9.85
C CYS A 616 15.48 -3.91 -9.97
N ALA A 617 14.74 -4.45 -9.01
CA ALA A 617 13.28 -4.30 -8.92
C ALA A 617 12.83 -2.82 -8.81
N HIS A 618 13.64 -1.94 -8.21
CA HIS A 618 13.34 -0.51 -8.12
C HIS A 618 13.48 0.16 -9.49
N CYS A 619 14.61 -0.07 -10.18
CA CYS A 619 14.83 0.43 -11.53
C CYS A 619 13.77 -0.11 -12.50
N PHE A 620 13.39 -1.39 -12.36
CA PHE A 620 12.28 -1.99 -13.10
C PHE A 620 11.00 -1.19 -12.94
N ASN A 621 10.58 -0.92 -11.71
CA ASN A 621 9.36 -0.17 -11.46
C ASN A 621 9.41 1.26 -12.01
N THR A 622 10.53 1.96 -11.79
CA THR A 622 10.66 3.36 -12.22
C THR A 622 10.69 3.48 -13.75
N ILE A 623 11.54 2.73 -14.43
CA ILE A 623 11.65 2.83 -15.90
C ILE A 623 10.36 2.34 -16.56
N LYS A 624 9.77 1.24 -16.08
CA LYS A 624 8.56 0.66 -16.69
C LYS A 624 7.32 1.51 -16.45
N ASN A 625 7.09 1.96 -15.22
CA ASN A 625 5.80 2.53 -14.82
C ASN A 625 5.83 4.05 -14.66
N GLU A 626 6.99 4.66 -14.48
CA GLU A 626 7.10 6.07 -14.12
C GLU A 626 7.70 6.95 -15.20
N TYR A 627 8.65 6.44 -15.99
CA TYR A 627 9.14 7.16 -17.18
C TYR A 627 8.07 7.44 -18.24
N PRO A 628 6.97 6.65 -18.37
CA PRO A 628 5.86 7.03 -19.25
C PRO A 628 5.20 8.36 -18.87
N GLN A 629 5.32 8.81 -17.61
CA GLN A 629 4.84 10.13 -17.19
C GLN A 629 5.65 11.28 -17.82
N LEU A 630 6.84 10.97 -18.34
CA LEU A 630 7.76 11.88 -19.02
C LEU A 630 7.89 11.55 -20.52
N GLY A 631 6.99 10.74 -21.07
CA GLY A 631 7.01 10.33 -22.47
C GLY A 631 7.98 9.19 -22.81
N GLY A 632 8.73 8.66 -21.84
CA GLY A 632 9.62 7.52 -22.04
C GLY A 632 8.92 6.17 -21.87
N SER A 633 8.60 5.49 -22.98
CA SER A 633 7.94 4.18 -22.97
C SER A 633 8.84 3.11 -23.59
N TYR A 634 9.10 2.05 -22.83
CA TYR A 634 10.06 1.00 -23.19
C TYR A 634 9.55 -0.39 -22.84
N GLU A 635 9.97 -1.41 -23.58
CA GLU A 635 9.84 -2.80 -23.16
C GLU A 635 10.88 -3.07 -22.05
N VAL A 636 10.46 -2.95 -20.79
CA VAL A 636 11.32 -3.21 -19.65
C VAL A 636 11.03 -4.61 -19.09
N VAL A 637 12.08 -5.43 -18.98
CA VAL A 637 12.02 -6.76 -18.35
C VAL A 637 13.00 -6.83 -17.18
N HIS A 638 12.59 -7.49 -16.10
CA HIS A 638 13.51 -7.85 -15.05
C HIS A 638 14.40 -9.02 -15.48
N HIS A 639 15.66 -9.08 -15.03
CA HIS A 639 16.61 -10.11 -15.47
C HIS A 639 16.09 -11.53 -15.22
N THR A 640 15.35 -11.77 -14.13
CA THR A 640 14.73 -13.07 -13.87
C THR A 640 13.66 -13.44 -14.91
N GLN A 641 12.95 -12.48 -15.50
CA GLN A 641 11.99 -12.76 -16.57
C GLN A 641 12.71 -13.15 -17.86
N LEU A 642 13.77 -12.41 -18.22
CA LEU A 642 14.55 -12.70 -19.42
C LEU A 642 15.30 -14.04 -19.30
N LEU A 643 15.98 -14.28 -18.17
CA LEU A 643 16.67 -15.55 -17.93
C LEU A 643 15.70 -16.73 -17.93
N ASN A 644 14.50 -16.57 -17.37
CA ASN A 644 13.47 -17.62 -17.43
C ASN A 644 13.04 -17.93 -18.87
N ARG A 645 12.86 -16.89 -19.69
CA ARG A 645 12.60 -17.04 -21.14
C ARG A 645 13.72 -17.83 -21.82
N LEU A 646 14.98 -17.47 -21.57
CA LEU A 646 16.15 -18.12 -22.18
C LEU A 646 16.31 -19.59 -21.76
N VAL A 647 15.94 -19.93 -20.52
CA VAL A 647 15.90 -21.33 -20.04
C VAL A 647 14.78 -22.11 -20.73
N ARG A 648 13.57 -21.54 -20.81
CA ARG A 648 12.43 -22.16 -21.51
C ARG A 648 12.70 -22.39 -23.00
N GLU A 649 13.42 -21.46 -23.64
CA GLU A 649 13.89 -21.55 -25.03
C GLU A 649 15.07 -22.52 -25.21
N LYS A 650 15.61 -23.09 -24.12
CA LYS A 650 16.81 -23.96 -24.11
C LYS A 650 18.09 -23.29 -24.60
N ARG A 651 18.13 -21.95 -24.63
CA ARG A 651 19.36 -21.18 -24.88
C ARG A 651 20.30 -21.24 -23.68
N LEU A 652 19.73 -21.39 -22.48
CA LEU A 652 20.44 -21.73 -21.25
C LEU A 652 19.92 -23.07 -20.74
N THR A 653 20.81 -24.04 -20.52
CA THR A 653 20.43 -25.36 -20.00
C THR A 653 21.18 -25.60 -18.69
N PRO A 654 20.51 -25.49 -17.52
CA PRO A 654 21.14 -25.81 -16.24
C PRO A 654 21.38 -27.34 -16.15
N VAL A 655 22.63 -27.74 -15.97
CA VAL A 655 23.06 -29.15 -15.96
C VAL A 655 23.89 -29.53 -14.73
N ALA A 656 24.63 -28.59 -14.15
CA ALA A 656 25.45 -28.83 -12.96
C ALA A 656 24.58 -28.84 -11.69
N ARG A 657 24.97 -29.68 -10.74
CA ARG A 657 24.32 -29.83 -9.43
C ARG A 657 25.11 -29.05 -8.36
N PRO A 658 24.50 -28.75 -7.20
CA PRO A 658 25.21 -28.08 -6.11
C PRO A 658 26.52 -28.76 -5.69
N ASP A 659 26.58 -30.10 -5.73
CA ASP A 659 27.78 -30.87 -5.43
C ASP A 659 28.94 -30.62 -6.42
N ASP A 660 28.62 -30.20 -7.65
CA ASP A 660 29.59 -29.92 -8.71
C ASP A 660 30.21 -28.51 -8.61
N VAL A 661 29.57 -27.61 -7.84
CA VAL A 661 30.01 -26.21 -7.67
C VAL A 661 30.13 -25.87 -6.18
N PRO A 662 31.07 -26.51 -5.45
CA PRO A 662 31.22 -26.28 -4.02
C PRO A 662 31.78 -24.89 -3.76
N GLY A 663 31.10 -24.13 -2.88
CA GLY A 663 31.63 -22.88 -2.32
C GLY A 663 30.65 -21.71 -2.30
N MET A 664 31.09 -20.62 -1.66
CA MET A 664 30.39 -19.33 -1.67
C MET A 664 30.92 -18.43 -2.79
N SER A 665 30.16 -17.41 -3.16
CA SER A 665 30.58 -16.49 -4.22
C SER A 665 31.78 -15.64 -3.78
N SER A 666 32.77 -15.49 -4.67
CA SER A 666 33.93 -14.63 -4.50
C SER A 666 33.98 -13.54 -5.58
N ALA A 667 35.00 -12.67 -5.53
CA ALA A 667 35.23 -11.68 -6.57
C ALA A 667 35.66 -12.29 -7.92
N ARG A 668 36.29 -13.48 -7.90
CA ARG A 668 36.76 -14.19 -9.10
C ARG A 668 35.76 -15.20 -9.63
N ASN A 669 35.02 -15.86 -8.73
CA ASN A 669 33.96 -16.79 -9.09
C ASN A 669 32.64 -16.31 -8.47
N VAL A 670 31.79 -15.70 -9.29
CA VAL A 670 30.50 -15.16 -8.84
C VAL A 670 29.40 -16.22 -8.78
N ALA A 671 29.59 -17.41 -9.37
CA ALA A 671 28.62 -18.49 -9.31
C ALA A 671 28.52 -19.05 -7.87
N SER A 672 27.30 -19.20 -7.36
CA SER A 672 27.03 -19.82 -6.05
C SER A 672 25.63 -20.40 -6.03
N THR A 673 25.51 -21.64 -5.57
CA THR A 673 24.24 -22.37 -5.41
C THR A 673 24.34 -23.31 -4.21
N ALA A 674 23.22 -23.95 -3.84
CA ALA A 674 23.17 -24.96 -2.78
C ALA A 674 21.99 -25.91 -2.99
N ALA A 675 22.00 -27.03 -2.26
CA ALA A 675 20.92 -28.02 -2.34
C ALA A 675 19.57 -27.49 -1.84
N THR A 676 19.59 -26.55 -0.89
CA THR A 676 18.37 -25.97 -0.31
C THR A 676 18.40 -24.45 -0.36
N VAL A 677 17.33 -23.86 -0.89
CA VAL A 677 17.24 -22.42 -1.16
C VAL A 677 15.91 -21.89 -0.66
N THR A 678 15.91 -20.70 -0.06
CA THR A 678 14.68 -19.93 0.16
C THR A 678 14.70 -18.67 -0.69
N TYR A 679 13.54 -18.14 -1.10
CA TYR A 679 13.46 -16.97 -1.97
C TYR A 679 12.76 -15.78 -1.29
N HIS A 680 13.39 -14.61 -1.32
CA HIS A 680 12.77 -13.36 -0.91
C HIS A 680 12.20 -12.60 -2.12
N ASP A 681 10.87 -12.45 -2.15
CA ASP A 681 10.18 -11.65 -3.17
C ASP A 681 10.42 -10.14 -2.95
N PRO A 682 11.08 -9.43 -3.89
CA PRO A 682 11.19 -7.98 -3.85
C PRO A 682 9.82 -7.32 -4.04
N CYS A 683 9.45 -6.37 -3.18
CA CYS A 683 8.14 -5.72 -3.24
C CYS A 683 7.85 -5.01 -4.57
N TYR A 684 8.85 -4.34 -5.15
CA TYR A 684 8.70 -3.66 -6.44
C TYR A 684 8.62 -4.61 -7.63
N LEU A 685 9.10 -5.85 -7.52
CA LEU A 685 8.97 -6.86 -8.59
C LEU A 685 7.62 -7.60 -8.47
N GLY A 686 7.32 -8.09 -7.28
CA GLY A 686 6.09 -8.84 -6.98
C GLY A 686 4.89 -7.92 -6.81
N ARG A 687 4.77 -7.25 -5.66
CA ARG A 687 3.55 -6.53 -5.27
C ARG A 687 3.20 -5.35 -6.19
N HIS A 688 4.20 -4.61 -6.67
CA HIS A 688 3.94 -3.47 -7.57
C HIS A 688 3.71 -3.88 -9.03
N ASN A 689 4.24 -5.02 -9.47
CA ASN A 689 4.30 -5.37 -10.90
C ASN A 689 3.78 -6.76 -11.27
N GLY A 690 3.34 -7.57 -10.30
CA GLY A 690 2.76 -8.90 -10.51
C GLY A 690 3.75 -10.03 -10.82
N VAL A 691 5.07 -9.78 -10.79
CA VAL A 691 6.06 -10.77 -11.23
C VAL A 691 6.47 -11.69 -10.08
N TYR A 692 5.89 -12.90 -10.03
CA TYR A 692 6.17 -13.89 -8.97
C TYR A 692 6.70 -15.23 -9.48
N SER A 693 6.23 -15.73 -10.63
CA SER A 693 6.59 -17.05 -11.15
C SER A 693 8.00 -17.14 -11.73
N PRO A 694 8.54 -16.17 -12.51
CA PRO A 694 9.81 -16.38 -13.19
C PRO A 694 11.02 -16.67 -12.28
N PRO A 695 11.19 -15.99 -11.12
CA PRO A 695 12.26 -16.36 -10.17
C PRO A 695 12.13 -17.78 -9.63
N ARG A 696 10.91 -18.24 -9.35
CA ARG A 696 10.64 -19.57 -8.79
C ARG A 696 10.87 -20.67 -9.80
N GLU A 697 10.42 -20.46 -11.04
CA GLU A 697 10.67 -21.38 -12.14
C GLU A 697 12.15 -21.52 -12.45
N LEU A 698 12.91 -20.42 -12.39
CA LEU A 698 14.36 -20.46 -12.51
C LEU A 698 15.02 -21.30 -11.43
N ILE A 699 14.64 -21.12 -10.16
CA ILE A 699 15.17 -21.94 -9.06
C ILE A 699 14.76 -23.42 -9.23
N GLY A 700 13.51 -23.68 -9.61
CA GLY A 700 13.00 -25.03 -9.83
C GLY A 700 13.63 -25.75 -11.04
N ALA A 701 14.19 -25.01 -12.00
CA ALA A 701 14.91 -25.56 -13.13
C ALA A 701 16.34 -26.03 -12.77
N LEU A 702 16.87 -25.66 -11.60
CA LEU A 702 18.24 -26.01 -11.20
C LEU A 702 18.31 -27.46 -10.70
N PRO A 703 19.14 -28.33 -11.31
CA PRO A 703 19.24 -29.73 -10.92
C PRO A 703 19.70 -29.92 -9.46
N GLY A 704 18.89 -30.61 -8.66
CA GLY A 704 19.26 -30.93 -7.27
C GLY A 704 19.09 -29.78 -6.27
N VAL A 705 18.34 -28.73 -6.64
CA VAL A 705 17.97 -27.62 -5.75
C VAL A 705 16.53 -27.77 -5.28
N GLU A 706 16.30 -27.65 -3.98
CA GLU A 706 14.99 -27.64 -3.32
C GLU A 706 14.64 -26.20 -2.89
N LEU A 707 13.52 -25.66 -3.37
CA LEU A 707 12.98 -24.37 -2.90
C LEU A 707 12.13 -24.56 -1.63
N ARG A 708 12.58 -23.99 -0.52
CA ARG A 708 11.85 -23.91 0.76
C ARG A 708 11.33 -22.50 0.96
N GLU A 709 10.06 -22.29 0.66
CA GLU A 709 9.41 -20.99 0.79
C GLU A 709 9.32 -20.53 2.25
N MET A 710 9.55 -19.23 2.46
CA MET A 710 9.21 -18.58 3.73
C MET A 710 7.67 -18.54 3.91
N PRO A 711 7.15 -18.58 5.15
CA PRO A 711 5.71 -18.53 5.40
C PRO A 711 5.01 -17.34 4.74
N ARG A 712 5.65 -16.16 4.77
CA ARG A 712 5.20 -14.96 4.05
C ARG A 712 5.97 -14.84 2.74
N SER A 713 5.35 -15.30 1.65
CA SER A 713 5.90 -15.25 0.28
C SER A 713 4.86 -14.75 -0.73
N GLY A 714 5.29 -14.48 -1.97
CA GLY A 714 4.44 -13.96 -3.04
C GLY A 714 3.82 -12.61 -2.68
N GLU A 715 2.52 -12.44 -2.91
CA GLU A 715 1.77 -11.22 -2.55
C GLU A 715 1.84 -10.88 -1.05
N LYS A 716 2.08 -11.87 -0.20
CA LYS A 716 2.17 -11.74 1.27
C LYS A 716 3.60 -11.49 1.76
N SER A 717 4.60 -11.42 0.88
CA SER A 717 6.01 -11.26 1.26
C SER A 717 6.26 -10.08 2.20
N PHE A 718 7.07 -10.29 3.24
CA PHE A 718 7.45 -9.24 4.18
C PHE A 718 8.63 -8.42 3.63
N CYS A 719 8.59 -7.10 3.85
CA CYS A 719 9.57 -6.16 3.28
C CYS A 719 10.98 -6.41 3.80
N CYS A 720 12.01 -6.18 2.98
CA CYS A 720 13.41 -6.20 3.42
C CYS A 720 13.84 -4.94 4.18
N GLY A 721 13.08 -3.85 4.08
CA GLY A 721 13.37 -2.57 4.74
C GLY A 721 13.98 -1.47 3.86
N ALA A 722 14.46 -1.78 2.65
CA ALA A 722 15.19 -0.81 1.81
C ALA A 722 14.33 0.31 1.17
N GLY A 723 13.07 -0.01 0.84
CA GLY A 723 12.19 0.89 0.09
C GLY A 723 11.86 2.19 0.83
N GLY A 724 11.20 3.14 0.18
CA GLY A 724 10.88 4.41 0.81
C GLY A 724 12.10 5.29 1.09
N ALA A 725 13.20 5.09 0.36
CA ALA A 725 14.53 5.65 0.61
C ALA A 725 15.20 5.22 1.94
N ARG A 726 14.65 4.22 2.64
CA ARG A 726 15.14 3.77 3.97
C ARG A 726 16.50 3.09 3.94
N MET A 727 16.96 2.61 2.79
CA MET A 727 18.34 2.15 2.61
C MET A 727 19.39 3.23 2.97
N TRP A 728 19.03 4.51 2.85
CA TRP A 728 19.93 5.65 3.05
C TRP A 728 19.78 6.31 4.40
N MET A 729 18.94 5.76 5.27
CA MET A 729 18.61 6.37 6.56
C MET A 729 18.75 5.33 7.65
N GLU A 730 19.38 5.71 8.76
CA GLU A 730 19.55 4.81 9.89
C GLU A 730 18.20 4.45 10.55
N GLU A 731 18.08 3.23 11.04
CA GLU A 731 16.85 2.70 11.65
C GLU A 731 17.01 2.72 13.18
N LYS A 732 16.56 3.82 13.79
CA LYS A 732 16.72 4.10 15.24
C LYS A 732 15.51 3.66 16.08
N LEU A 733 14.41 3.29 15.44
CA LEU A 733 13.12 3.02 16.08
C LEU A 733 12.74 1.54 15.99
N GLY A 734 12.37 0.97 17.15
CA GLY A 734 11.97 -0.41 17.27
C GLY A 734 13.07 -1.39 16.83
N THR A 735 12.68 -2.51 16.25
CA THR A 735 13.62 -3.51 15.70
C THR A 735 13.86 -3.27 14.21
N ARG A 736 14.97 -3.77 13.65
CA ARG A 736 15.24 -3.58 12.23
C ARG A 736 14.38 -4.49 11.34
N ILE A 737 13.75 -3.93 10.31
CA ILE A 737 12.88 -4.69 9.38
C ILE A 737 13.65 -5.84 8.70
N ASN A 738 14.89 -5.58 8.30
CA ASN A 738 15.72 -6.58 7.63
C ASN A 738 16.04 -7.79 8.52
N THR A 739 16.16 -7.58 9.83
CA THR A 739 16.51 -8.63 10.79
C THR A 739 15.34 -9.59 10.95
N ASN A 740 14.12 -9.07 11.12
CA ASN A 740 12.90 -9.89 11.16
C ASN A 740 12.76 -10.75 9.90
N ARG A 741 13.01 -10.16 8.71
CA ARG A 741 12.93 -10.92 7.47
C ARG A 741 14.04 -11.96 7.33
N THR A 742 15.24 -11.66 7.80
CA THR A 742 16.38 -12.59 7.78
C THR A 742 16.14 -13.77 8.71
N GLU A 743 15.58 -13.55 9.90
CA GLU A 743 15.20 -14.62 10.83
C GLU A 743 14.18 -15.57 10.20
N GLU A 744 13.16 -15.02 9.51
CA GLU A 744 12.19 -15.82 8.76
C GLU A 744 12.87 -16.65 7.65
N ALA A 745 13.87 -16.09 6.97
CA ALA A 745 14.64 -16.80 5.95
C ALA A 745 15.48 -17.93 6.56
N LEU A 746 16.18 -17.67 7.67
CA LEU A 746 16.99 -18.67 8.39
C LEU A 746 16.13 -19.80 8.96
N ALA A 747 14.90 -19.49 9.43
CA ALA A 747 13.96 -20.48 9.96
C ALA A 747 13.53 -21.53 8.93
N THR A 748 13.67 -21.27 7.63
CA THR A 748 13.42 -22.27 6.57
C THR A 748 14.47 -23.39 6.56
N GLY A 749 15.61 -23.19 7.21
CA GLY A 749 16.75 -24.12 7.16
C GLY A 749 17.41 -24.22 5.79
N ALA A 750 17.22 -23.23 4.91
CA ALA A 750 17.87 -23.18 3.61
C ALA A 750 19.34 -22.73 3.73
N GLU A 751 20.21 -23.32 2.91
CA GLU A 751 21.64 -22.99 2.82
C GLU A 751 21.91 -21.71 2.02
N ARG A 752 20.96 -21.28 1.19
CA ARG A 752 21.04 -20.03 0.43
C ARG A 752 19.74 -19.24 0.51
N ILE A 753 19.89 -17.93 0.59
CA ILE A 753 18.78 -16.98 0.48
C ILE A 753 18.86 -16.34 -0.91
N ALA A 754 18.00 -16.80 -1.81
CA ALA A 754 17.87 -16.28 -3.16
C ALA A 754 17.08 -14.97 -3.18
N ILE A 755 17.50 -14.04 -4.02
CA ILE A 755 16.87 -12.73 -4.21
C ILE A 755 16.87 -12.32 -5.68
N GLY A 756 16.08 -11.30 -6.02
CA GLY A 756 16.10 -10.66 -7.34
C GLY A 756 16.16 -9.14 -7.25
N CYS A 757 16.87 -8.56 -6.29
CA CYS A 757 16.99 -7.11 -6.17
C CYS A 757 18.25 -6.71 -5.37
N PRO A 758 19.13 -5.85 -5.89
CA PRO A 758 20.34 -5.40 -5.19
C PRO A 758 20.06 -4.72 -3.84
N PHE A 759 19.00 -3.93 -3.72
CA PHE A 759 18.66 -3.29 -2.44
C PHE A 759 18.24 -4.34 -1.40
N CYS A 760 17.46 -5.34 -1.81
CA CYS A 760 17.11 -6.46 -0.93
C CYS A 760 18.35 -7.26 -0.55
N ARG A 761 19.33 -7.38 -1.46
CA ARG A 761 20.61 -8.02 -1.18
C ARG A 761 21.33 -7.39 -0.02
N VAL A 762 21.50 -6.07 -0.08
CA VAL A 762 22.22 -5.33 0.97
C VAL A 762 21.50 -5.55 2.29
N MET A 763 20.19 -5.29 2.35
CA MET A 763 19.44 -5.39 3.61
C MET A 763 19.48 -6.79 4.23
N ILE A 764 19.22 -7.85 3.45
CA ILE A 764 19.20 -9.21 3.98
C ILE A 764 20.63 -9.71 4.29
N SER A 765 21.64 -9.29 3.52
CA SER A 765 23.05 -9.62 3.84
C SER A 765 23.50 -8.96 5.14
N ASP A 766 23.06 -7.73 5.40
CA ASP A 766 23.39 -7.02 6.64
C ASP A 766 22.68 -7.66 7.84
N GLY A 767 21.40 -8.05 7.68
CA GLY A 767 20.67 -8.83 8.68
C GLY A 767 21.33 -10.19 8.93
N LEU A 768 21.79 -10.87 7.87
CA LEU A 768 22.48 -12.16 7.98
C LEU A 768 23.83 -12.00 8.69
N THR A 769 24.59 -10.96 8.38
CA THR A 769 25.87 -10.67 9.03
C THR A 769 25.67 -10.47 10.54
N ALA A 770 24.62 -9.76 10.94
CA ALA A 770 24.27 -9.59 12.35
C ALA A 770 23.94 -10.95 13.02
N LYS A 771 23.15 -11.80 12.36
CA LYS A 771 22.79 -13.14 12.87
C LYS A 771 23.98 -14.09 12.93
N GLN A 772 24.91 -14.00 11.98
CA GLN A 772 26.15 -14.78 11.99
C GLN A 772 27.06 -14.37 13.14
N ALA A 773 27.11 -13.09 13.50
CA ALA A 773 27.82 -12.64 14.69
C ALA A 773 27.21 -13.20 16.00
N GLU A 774 25.92 -13.55 15.99
CA GLU A 774 25.21 -14.25 17.07
C GLU A 774 25.35 -15.79 17.00
N GLY A 775 26.09 -16.33 16.03
CA GLY A 775 26.30 -17.78 15.83
C GLY A 775 25.21 -18.49 15.02
N ALA A 776 24.32 -17.75 14.35
CA ALA A 776 23.26 -18.30 13.52
C ALA A 776 23.57 -18.17 12.02
N GLY A 777 23.37 -19.24 11.25
CA GLY A 777 23.48 -19.19 9.79
C GLY A 777 24.90 -19.01 9.24
N GLU A 778 25.94 -19.49 9.94
CA GLU A 778 27.36 -19.33 9.57
C GLU A 778 27.70 -19.78 8.13
N GLN A 779 26.97 -20.77 7.61
CA GLN A 779 27.18 -21.33 6.26
C GLN A 779 26.17 -20.81 5.22
N VAL A 780 25.27 -19.91 5.63
CA VAL A 780 24.24 -19.33 4.76
C VAL A 780 24.82 -18.16 3.99
N GLU A 781 24.46 -18.03 2.71
CA GLU A 781 24.85 -16.91 1.84
C GLU A 781 23.61 -16.32 1.15
N VAL A 782 23.59 -14.99 1.02
CA VAL A 782 22.59 -14.27 0.21
C VAL A 782 23.11 -14.13 -1.23
N VAL A 783 22.38 -14.72 -2.17
CA VAL A 783 22.78 -14.80 -3.59
C VAL A 783 21.64 -14.39 -4.51
N ASP A 784 21.97 -13.80 -5.65
CA ASP A 784 20.96 -13.52 -6.67
C ASP A 784 20.63 -14.80 -7.47
N VAL A 785 19.38 -14.93 -7.91
CA VAL A 785 18.94 -16.05 -8.76
C VAL A 785 19.84 -16.22 -10.00
N ALA A 786 20.37 -15.14 -10.56
CA ALA A 786 21.31 -15.20 -11.69
C ALA A 786 22.64 -15.89 -11.33
N GLN A 787 23.17 -15.71 -10.11
CA GLN A 787 24.41 -16.39 -9.70
C GLN A 787 24.19 -17.90 -9.55
N MET A 788 23.01 -18.29 -9.08
CA MET A 788 22.64 -19.70 -8.98
C MET A 788 22.45 -20.34 -10.36
N LEU A 789 21.80 -19.63 -11.28
CA LEU A 789 21.67 -20.09 -12.67
C LEU A 789 23.02 -20.22 -13.35
N LEU A 790 23.92 -19.24 -13.17
CA LEU A 790 25.29 -19.31 -13.70
C LEU A 790 26.03 -20.54 -13.17
N ALA A 791 25.91 -20.85 -11.88
CA ALA A 791 26.49 -22.06 -11.29
C ALA A 791 25.97 -23.33 -11.98
N ALA A 792 24.68 -23.39 -12.30
CA ALA A 792 24.11 -24.58 -12.94
C ALA A 792 24.41 -24.69 -14.44
N VAL A 793 24.63 -23.56 -15.14
CA VAL A 793 24.90 -23.55 -16.58
C VAL A 793 26.38 -23.78 -16.90
N ARG A 794 27.30 -23.30 -16.06
CA ARG A 794 28.72 -23.59 -16.22
C ARG A 794 28.94 -25.09 -16.07
N ARG A 795 29.31 -25.78 -17.15
CA ARG A 795 29.97 -27.09 -17.03
C ARG A 795 31.28 -26.87 -16.30
N GLY A 796 31.75 -27.87 -15.55
CA GLY A 796 33.11 -27.90 -15.02
C GLY A 796 34.11 -27.82 -16.18
N GLU A 797 34.36 -26.61 -16.67
CA GLU A 797 35.59 -26.27 -17.36
C GLU A 797 36.67 -26.38 -16.29
N GLU A 798 37.38 -27.51 -16.30
CA GLU A 798 38.69 -27.59 -15.69
C GLU A 798 39.45 -26.33 -16.11
N GLU A 799 39.99 -25.59 -15.14
CA GLU A 799 40.94 -24.51 -15.39
C GLU A 799 42.08 -25.05 -16.26
N SER A 800 41.97 -24.93 -17.58
CA SER A 800 43.12 -25.06 -18.46
C SER A 800 43.93 -23.78 -18.28
N SER A 801 44.75 -23.77 -17.24
CA SER A 801 45.87 -22.83 -17.17
C SER A 801 46.74 -23.03 -18.42
N PRO A 802 47.22 -21.97 -19.07
CA PRO A 802 48.13 -22.11 -20.19
C PRO A 802 49.46 -22.60 -19.63
N GLU A 803 49.70 -23.91 -19.67
CA GLU A 803 51.04 -24.46 -19.46
C GLU A 803 51.94 -23.97 -20.58
N THR A 804 52.82 -23.04 -20.23
CA THR A 804 54.06 -22.78 -20.96
C THR A 804 54.79 -24.11 -21.14
N PRO A 805 55.17 -24.52 -22.37
CA PRO A 805 55.84 -25.80 -22.55
C PRO A 805 57.27 -25.70 -21.98
N ALA A 806 57.52 -26.39 -20.88
CA ALA A 806 58.85 -26.60 -20.35
C ALA A 806 59.53 -27.72 -21.14
N GLU A 807 60.73 -27.41 -21.65
CA GLU A 807 61.61 -28.32 -22.37
C GLU A 807 61.93 -29.58 -21.56
N ASP A 808 61.89 -30.71 -22.26
CA ASP A 808 62.35 -32.02 -21.81
C ASP A 808 63.80 -31.98 -21.31
N ALA A 809 64.02 -32.51 -20.12
CA ALA A 809 65.33 -33.02 -19.72
C ALA A 809 65.15 -34.30 -18.88
N ASP A 810 65.22 -35.42 -19.60
CA ASP A 810 65.54 -36.73 -19.04
C ASP A 810 66.87 -36.65 -18.25
N GLU A 811 66.88 -37.23 -17.06
CA GLU A 811 68.12 -37.75 -16.49
C GLU A 811 67.87 -39.20 -16.06
N PRO A 812 68.89 -40.08 -16.20
CA PRO A 812 69.50 -40.43 -14.93
C PRO A 812 71.01 -40.73 -14.98
N THR A 813 71.58 -40.60 -13.77
CA THR A 813 72.69 -41.36 -13.16
C THR A 813 74.10 -40.74 -13.05
N THR A 814 74.41 -40.44 -11.77
CA THR A 814 75.63 -40.75 -11.00
C THR A 814 76.95 -40.05 -11.33
N ALA A 815 77.50 -39.30 -10.36
CA ALA A 815 78.73 -39.62 -9.61
C ALA A 815 79.13 -38.53 -8.58
N GLU A 816 79.92 -38.96 -7.59
CA GLU A 816 80.70 -38.27 -6.54
C GLU A 816 81.22 -36.85 -6.88
N GLY A 817 81.54 -35.92 -5.98
CA GLY A 817 81.79 -35.86 -4.54
C GLY A 817 82.62 -34.57 -4.25
N ALA A 818 82.45 -34.00 -3.05
CA ALA A 818 83.33 -33.04 -2.32
C ALA A 818 83.91 -31.79 -3.04
N ASP A 819 83.56 -30.58 -2.56
CA ASP A 819 84.44 -29.73 -1.73
C ASP A 819 83.78 -28.40 -1.29
N LEU A 820 84.09 -27.99 -0.05
CA LEU A 820 83.72 -26.77 0.69
C LEU A 820 84.82 -25.67 0.51
N PRO A 821 84.81 -24.48 1.18
CA PRO A 821 83.84 -23.37 1.32
C PRO A 821 84.62 -22.00 1.23
N PRO A 822 84.39 -20.90 2.03
CA PRO A 822 83.21 -20.30 2.70
C PRO A 822 83.07 -18.74 2.55
N ALA A 823 81.99 -18.22 3.18
CA ALA A 823 81.88 -16.93 3.91
C ALA A 823 81.57 -15.64 3.11
N ALA A 824 80.80 -14.65 3.60
CA ALA A 824 80.27 -14.30 4.93
C ALA A 824 78.99 -13.42 4.74
N ALA A 825 77.92 -13.60 5.54
CA ALA A 825 77.55 -12.85 6.77
C ALA A 825 77.23 -11.35 6.54
N GLY A 826 76.22 -10.71 7.11
CA GLY A 826 75.17 -11.00 8.11
C GLY A 826 74.29 -9.73 8.23
N ALA A 827 72.98 -9.85 8.49
CA ALA A 827 72.32 -9.64 9.81
C ALA A 827 72.41 -8.17 10.33
N ALA A 828 71.40 -7.50 10.91
CA ALA A 828 70.09 -7.89 11.47
C ALA A 828 69.22 -6.63 11.76
N THR A 829 67.89 -6.84 11.85
CA THR A 829 66.85 -6.34 12.82
C THR A 829 67.24 -5.31 13.91
N ALA A 830 66.39 -4.45 14.50
CA ALA A 830 64.96 -4.13 14.47
C ALA A 830 64.66 -2.91 15.40
N ALA A 831 63.43 -2.38 15.32
CA ALA A 831 62.60 -1.75 16.36
C ALA A 831 62.73 -0.25 16.75
N ALA A 832 61.63 0.46 16.44
CA ALA A 832 60.80 1.38 17.25
C ALA A 832 61.38 2.66 17.91
N ALA A 833 60.82 3.82 17.51
CA ALA A 833 60.09 4.82 18.34
C ALA A 833 60.00 6.20 17.64
N ALA A 834 58.82 6.83 17.66
CA ALA A 834 58.54 8.23 17.28
C ALA A 834 59.04 9.22 18.38
N PRO A 835 59.02 10.58 18.29
CA PRO A 835 58.15 11.46 17.46
C PRO A 835 58.79 12.81 16.96
N THR A 836 57.92 13.73 16.51
CA THR A 836 57.99 15.24 16.46
C THR A 836 58.32 16.01 15.16
N ALA A 837 57.26 16.69 14.68
CA ALA A 837 57.10 18.10 14.24
C ALA A 837 58.22 18.90 13.50
N ALA A 838 57.92 19.23 12.22
CA ALA A 838 57.92 20.53 11.48
C ALA A 838 58.93 21.68 11.80
N PRO A 839 59.08 22.71 10.94
CA PRO A 839 59.17 22.80 9.45
C PRO A 839 60.33 23.74 9.00
N ALA A 840 60.52 24.01 7.69
CA ALA A 840 60.79 25.36 7.11
C ALA A 840 61.28 25.38 5.64
N GLU A 841 60.59 26.23 4.86
CA GLU A 841 61.04 27.19 3.83
C GLU A 841 61.58 26.77 2.44
N GLU A 842 60.97 27.39 1.42
CA GLU A 842 61.35 27.45 -0.01
C GLU A 842 62.56 28.38 -0.28
N PRO A 843 63.09 28.40 -1.52
CA PRO A 843 62.76 29.54 -2.39
C PRO A 843 62.52 29.24 -3.90
N VAL A 844 61.72 30.14 -4.49
CA VAL A 844 61.35 30.44 -5.90
C VAL A 844 62.58 30.71 -6.83
N LYS A 845 62.59 30.67 -8.20
CA LYS A 845 61.65 31.15 -9.26
C LYS A 845 62.14 30.82 -10.71
N ALA A 846 61.23 31.00 -11.68
CA ALA A 846 61.35 31.31 -13.14
C ALA A 846 61.00 30.15 -14.11
N ALA A 847 59.82 30.15 -14.79
CA ALA A 847 59.34 30.92 -15.97
C ALA A 847 59.56 30.10 -17.27
N GLU A 848 58.76 30.09 -18.35
CA GLU A 848 57.45 30.56 -18.82
C GLU A 848 57.29 29.88 -20.21
N ASP A 849 56.07 29.67 -20.72
CA ASP A 849 55.73 29.90 -22.15
C ASP A 849 54.21 29.83 -22.36
N ALA A 850 53.70 30.83 -23.06
CA ALA A 850 52.29 31.20 -23.22
C ALA A 850 51.73 30.85 -24.61
N ASP A 851 50.40 30.75 -24.69
CA ASP A 851 49.59 30.64 -25.92
C ASP A 851 49.10 32.05 -26.35
N PRO A 852 49.01 32.40 -27.65
CA PRO A 852 48.95 33.79 -28.10
C PRO A 852 47.65 34.13 -28.84
N TRP A 853 46.73 34.91 -28.26
CA TRP A 853 45.80 35.75 -29.05
C TRP A 853 45.32 36.95 -28.23
N ASP A 854 45.99 38.10 -28.42
CA ASP A 854 45.62 39.42 -27.88
C ASP A 854 45.04 40.33 -28.98
N GLU A 855 43.89 40.96 -28.64
CA GLU A 855 43.56 42.41 -28.78
C GLU A 855 43.29 43.08 -30.16
N PRO A 856 42.74 44.35 -30.24
CA PRO A 856 42.44 45.33 -29.16
C PRO A 856 41.12 46.16 -29.20
N ALA A 857 40.78 46.67 -28.00
CA ALA A 857 40.36 48.04 -27.61
C ALA A 857 39.09 48.73 -28.16
N THR A 858 38.22 49.16 -27.23
CA THR A 858 38.03 50.57 -26.83
C THR A 858 37.06 50.69 -25.64
N SER A 859 37.41 51.49 -24.64
CA SER A 859 36.55 51.93 -23.52
C SER A 859 36.53 53.47 -23.48
N PRO A 860 35.53 54.16 -22.86
CA PRO A 860 35.46 54.21 -21.39
C PRO A 860 34.07 54.32 -20.73
N SER A 861 34.05 53.90 -19.45
CA SER A 861 33.52 54.61 -18.26
C SER A 861 32.38 53.96 -17.45
N SER A 862 32.55 54.16 -16.14
CA SER A 862 31.72 53.96 -14.93
C SER A 862 31.63 52.55 -14.31
N ASP A 863 32.51 52.37 -13.31
CA ASP A 863 32.23 52.01 -11.92
C ASP A 863 31.41 50.75 -11.61
N ASP A 864 32.13 49.69 -11.19
CA ASP A 864 31.67 48.79 -10.13
C ASP A 864 32.90 48.32 -9.32
N ALA A 865 32.87 48.62 -8.02
CA ALA A 865 33.85 48.18 -7.04
C ALA A 865 33.25 47.06 -6.18
N ASP A 866 34.00 45.97 -6.19
CA ASP A 866 34.01 44.74 -5.38
C ASP A 866 33.60 44.90 -3.89
N PRO A 867 32.76 44.02 -3.32
CA PRO A 867 32.53 43.95 -1.89
C PRO A 867 32.82 42.55 -1.29
N TRP A 868 34.10 42.28 -0.99
CA TRP A 868 34.53 41.34 0.07
C TRP A 868 35.26 42.06 1.21
N ASP A 869 34.83 43.26 1.57
CA ASP A 869 35.33 43.97 2.75
C ASP A 869 34.17 44.44 3.64
N GLU A 870 34.04 43.85 4.83
CA GLU A 870 33.38 44.51 5.96
C GLU A 870 34.35 45.52 6.60
N PRO A 871 33.88 46.68 7.11
CA PRO A 871 33.66 46.73 8.56
C PRO A 871 32.65 47.78 9.09
N SER A 872 31.97 47.40 10.18
CA SER A 872 31.71 48.21 11.39
C SER A 872 30.77 49.45 11.39
N THR A 873 30.01 49.51 12.50
CA THR A 873 29.40 50.67 13.21
C THR A 873 27.88 50.88 13.16
N SER A 874 27.34 51.12 14.37
CA SER A 874 25.95 51.08 14.86
C SER A 874 25.07 52.33 14.52
N PRO A 875 23.75 52.36 14.86
CA PRO A 875 22.66 53.01 14.11
C PRO A 875 22.03 54.26 14.79
N PRO A 876 20.94 54.83 14.21
CA PRO A 876 19.83 55.44 14.96
C PRO A 876 18.49 54.69 14.71
N ALA A 877 17.85 54.11 15.75
CA ALA A 877 16.71 54.63 16.54
C ALA A 877 15.35 54.58 15.78
N ALA A 878 14.20 54.09 16.26
CA ALA A 878 13.65 53.38 17.44
C ALA A 878 12.23 52.89 16.97
N ALA A 879 11.54 51.86 17.47
CA ALA A 879 11.12 51.61 18.86
C ALA A 879 10.54 50.17 19.05
N THR A 880 11.00 49.50 20.11
CA THR A 880 10.34 48.60 21.10
C THR A 880 9.15 47.70 20.65
N SER A 881 9.17 46.37 20.87
CA SER A 881 9.31 45.69 22.19
C SER A 881 9.68 44.19 22.06
N SER A 882 10.41 43.67 23.04
CA SER A 882 11.15 42.39 23.04
C SER A 882 10.37 41.16 23.59
N PRO A 883 10.76 39.93 23.18
CA PRO A 883 10.57 38.66 23.92
C PRO A 883 11.83 38.24 24.73
N PRO A 884 11.74 37.30 25.71
CA PRO A 884 12.87 36.91 26.56
C PRO A 884 13.73 35.77 25.98
N GLN A 885 15.04 35.85 26.23
CA GLN A 885 16.09 34.93 25.77
C GLN A 885 16.32 33.71 26.67
N VAL A 886 16.77 32.63 26.02
CA VAL A 886 17.46 31.46 26.58
C VAL A 886 18.97 31.67 26.39
N SER A 887 19.78 31.28 27.37
CA SER A 887 21.25 31.39 27.36
C SER A 887 21.94 30.03 27.33
N ASP A 888 22.84 29.91 26.34
CA ASP A 888 24.15 29.28 26.25
C ASP A 888 24.44 27.80 26.62
N ASP A 889 25.11 27.20 25.64
CA ASP A 889 25.65 25.86 25.45
C ASP A 889 26.71 25.40 26.46
N THR A 890 26.78 24.07 26.64
CA THR A 890 28.04 23.35 26.91
C THR A 890 28.02 21.95 26.28
N ASP A 891 29.09 21.66 25.55
CA ASP A 891 29.44 20.47 24.74
C ASP A 891 29.79 19.24 25.62
N PRO A 892 29.24 18.02 25.40
CA PRO A 892 29.45 16.86 26.28
C PRO A 892 30.33 15.73 25.69
N TRP A 893 31.51 16.03 25.13
CA TRP A 893 32.48 15.00 24.72
C TRP A 893 33.75 14.87 25.58
N ASP A 894 33.72 15.30 26.85
CA ASP A 894 34.81 15.04 27.81
C ASP A 894 34.33 14.17 28.99
N GLU A 895 34.78 12.92 29.01
CA GLU A 895 34.88 12.05 30.19
C GLU A 895 36.34 12.11 30.71
N PRO A 896 36.63 11.98 32.04
CA PRO A 896 36.62 10.64 32.67
C PRO A 896 36.40 10.54 34.21
N ALA A 897 35.89 9.37 34.61
CA ALA A 897 36.13 8.56 35.82
C ALA A 897 36.42 9.21 37.21
N ALA A 898 35.53 8.98 38.20
CA ALA A 898 35.82 8.36 39.52
C ALA A 898 34.65 8.49 40.54
N SER A 899 34.27 7.38 41.17
CA SER A 899 33.40 7.18 42.36
C SER A 899 34.08 7.57 43.70
N PRO A 900 33.52 7.41 44.94
CA PRO A 900 32.12 7.25 45.46
C PRO A 900 31.78 8.14 46.70
N SER A 901 30.49 8.22 47.13
CA SER A 901 29.99 8.30 48.55
C SER A 901 28.49 8.70 48.60
N THR A 902 27.54 7.81 48.99
CA THR A 902 26.85 7.66 50.31
C THR A 902 26.10 8.92 50.76
N ASP A 903 24.84 8.97 51.20
CA ASP A 903 23.78 8.06 51.71
C ASP A 903 22.43 8.74 51.35
N ASP A 904 21.29 8.06 51.15
CA ASP A 904 20.38 7.69 52.23
C ASP A 904 19.29 6.71 51.76
N ALA A 905 18.85 5.90 52.72
CA ALA A 905 18.24 4.59 52.57
C ALA A 905 16.72 4.56 52.32
N ASP A 906 16.36 3.48 51.64
CA ASP A 906 15.03 2.91 51.44
C ASP A 906 14.61 2.04 52.65
N PRO A 907 13.32 2.00 53.00
CA PRO A 907 12.73 0.82 53.61
C PRO A 907 11.42 0.46 52.87
N TRP A 908 11.36 -0.72 52.24
CA TRP A 908 10.52 -1.86 52.64
C TRP A 908 10.67 -3.02 51.64
N ASP A 909 11.62 -3.91 51.96
CA ASP A 909 11.89 -5.22 51.37
C ASP A 909 10.70 -6.19 51.35
N GLU A 910 10.69 -7.06 50.33
CA GLU A 910 9.96 -8.33 50.27
C GLU A 910 10.60 -9.42 51.19
N PRO A 911 9.95 -10.59 51.39
CA PRO A 911 10.67 -11.81 51.71
C PRO A 911 10.66 -12.83 50.56
N SER A 912 11.89 -13.23 50.22
CA SER A 912 12.36 -14.28 49.31
C SER A 912 11.77 -15.69 49.46
N THR A 913 11.73 -16.45 48.35
CA THR A 913 12.02 -17.90 48.34
C THR A 913 12.89 -18.28 47.11
N SER A 914 13.86 -19.18 47.32
CA SER A 914 14.90 -19.62 46.38
C SER A 914 14.42 -20.68 45.35
N PRO A 915 15.21 -20.99 44.29
CA PRO A 915 14.71 -21.46 42.98
C PRO A 915 14.78 -22.98 42.77
N PRO A 916 14.14 -23.52 41.71
CA PRO A 916 14.60 -24.76 41.10
C PRO A 916 15.19 -24.56 39.69
N ALA A 917 16.26 -25.33 39.50
CA ALA A 917 17.01 -25.78 38.33
C ALA A 917 16.49 -25.55 36.89
N ALA A 918 17.49 -25.39 36.02
CA ALA A 918 17.46 -25.30 34.56
C ALA A 918 16.50 -26.28 33.85
N ALA A 919 15.78 -25.76 32.86
CA ALA A 919 15.04 -26.52 31.86
C ALA A 919 15.52 -26.11 30.45
N GLU A 920 15.64 -27.12 29.58
CA GLU A 920 16.04 -27.11 28.18
C GLU A 920 15.20 -26.16 27.29
N PRO A 921 15.70 -25.75 26.10
CA PRO A 921 15.03 -24.75 25.28
C PRO A 921 13.67 -25.25 24.80
N ALA A 922 12.64 -24.45 25.07
CA ALA A 922 11.27 -24.70 24.66
C ALA A 922 11.16 -24.72 23.13
N ALA A 923 10.53 -25.77 22.61
CA ALA A 923 10.03 -25.81 21.24
C ALA A 923 9.05 -24.64 21.04
N SER A 924 9.20 -23.93 19.92
CA SER A 924 8.36 -22.81 19.50
C SER A 924 6.87 -23.18 19.55
N GLU A 925 6.07 -22.38 20.25
CA GLU A 925 4.62 -22.46 20.20
C GLU A 925 4.11 -22.18 18.77
N PRO A 926 3.03 -22.83 18.31
CA PRO A 926 2.46 -22.59 16.99
C PRO A 926 1.86 -21.19 16.89
N ASP A 927 2.10 -20.55 15.75
CA ASP A 927 1.69 -19.20 15.41
C ASP A 927 0.15 -19.06 15.42
N PRO A 928 -0.43 -18.04 16.10
CA PRO A 928 -1.86 -17.72 16.02
C PRO A 928 -2.38 -17.36 14.60
N TRP A 929 -1.52 -17.26 13.59
CA TRP A 929 -1.87 -16.96 12.19
C TRP A 929 -2.12 -18.18 11.29
N ASP A 930 -1.98 -19.41 11.78
CA ASP A 930 -2.23 -20.63 10.99
C ASP A 930 -3.71 -21.08 10.99
N ASP A 931 -4.16 -21.67 9.87
CA ASP A 931 -5.40 -22.44 9.82
C ASP A 931 -5.23 -23.68 10.74
N PRO A 932 -6.24 -24.06 11.55
CA PRO A 932 -6.10 -25.23 12.42
C PRO A 932 -5.90 -26.49 11.57
N PRO A 933 -5.02 -27.43 11.98
CA PRO A 933 -4.86 -28.69 11.26
C PRO A 933 -6.20 -29.43 11.22
N ALA A 934 -6.50 -30.01 10.06
CA ALA A 934 -7.71 -30.81 9.87
C ALA A 934 -7.76 -31.92 10.93
N ALA A 935 -8.85 -31.98 11.68
CA ALA A 935 -9.04 -33.00 12.71
C ALA A 935 -9.00 -34.40 12.06
N GLU A 936 -8.10 -35.25 12.55
CA GLU A 936 -8.07 -36.66 12.20
C GLU A 936 -9.37 -37.34 12.67
N ASP A 937 -10.04 -38.02 11.73
CA ASP A 937 -11.21 -38.85 11.98
C ASP A 937 -10.79 -40.11 12.76
N PRO A 938 -11.27 -40.34 14.00
CA PRO A 938 -10.80 -41.43 14.83
C PRO A 938 -11.57 -42.73 14.57
N LEU A 939 -11.73 -43.15 13.30
CA LEU A 939 -12.34 -44.45 12.98
C LEU A 939 -11.84 -45.03 11.64
N ALA A 940 -10.64 -45.63 11.61
CA ALA A 940 -10.33 -46.76 10.73
C ALA A 940 -9.02 -47.45 11.12
N GLY A 941 -9.13 -48.62 11.77
CA GLY A 941 -8.01 -49.51 11.98
C GLY A 941 -7.64 -50.32 10.74
N THR A 942 -6.33 -50.53 10.57
CA THR A 942 -5.65 -51.66 9.91
C THR A 942 -6.21 -52.17 8.58
N SER A 943 -5.51 -51.91 7.48
CA SER A 943 -5.02 -52.99 6.59
C SER A 943 -3.93 -52.49 5.64
N GLN A 944 -2.89 -53.31 5.49
CA GLN A 944 -1.80 -53.12 4.54
C GLN A 944 -2.29 -53.35 3.11
N GLY A 945 -1.82 -52.54 2.18
CA GLY A 945 -1.95 -52.76 0.73
C GLY A 945 -1.27 -51.64 -0.04
N GLU A 946 -0.21 -51.97 -0.80
CA GLU A 946 0.49 -51.04 -1.69
C GLU A 946 -0.47 -50.45 -2.76
N PRO A 947 -0.35 -49.16 -3.12
CA PRO A 947 -1.23 -48.56 -4.12
C PRO A 947 -0.80 -48.94 -5.54
N THR A 948 -1.79 -49.29 -6.36
CA THR A 948 -1.65 -49.63 -7.79
C THR A 948 -1.45 -48.39 -8.69
N PRO A 949 -0.92 -48.57 -9.92
CA PRO A 949 -0.44 -47.47 -10.80
C PRO A 949 -1.51 -46.49 -11.28
N GLU A 950 -2.80 -46.80 -11.17
CA GLU A 950 -3.88 -45.89 -11.60
C GLU A 950 -4.05 -44.66 -10.68
N ARG A 951 -3.57 -44.69 -9.43
CA ARG A 951 -3.60 -43.52 -8.54
C ARG A 951 -2.46 -42.52 -8.76
N LEU A 952 -1.43 -42.89 -9.52
CA LEU A 952 -0.32 -41.99 -9.88
C LEU A 952 -0.64 -41.14 -11.12
N ALA A 953 -1.62 -41.54 -11.93
CA ALA A 953 -2.01 -40.79 -13.13
C ALA A 953 -2.97 -39.61 -12.83
N THR A 954 -3.86 -39.74 -11.83
CA THR A 954 -4.82 -38.69 -11.47
C THR A 954 -4.25 -37.56 -10.58
N ALA A 955 -3.01 -37.69 -10.09
CA ALA A 955 -2.33 -36.63 -9.35
C ALA A 955 -1.55 -35.65 -10.26
N ALA A 956 -1.45 -35.95 -11.56
CA ALA A 956 -0.69 -35.17 -12.54
C ALA A 956 -1.56 -34.23 -13.41
N GLU A 957 -2.88 -34.18 -13.22
CA GLU A 957 -3.81 -33.37 -14.04
C GLU A 957 -4.57 -32.28 -13.26
N VAL A 958 -4.13 -31.90 -12.06
CA VAL A 958 -4.70 -30.75 -11.32
C VAL A 958 -3.60 -29.77 -10.95
N ALA A 959 -3.03 -29.09 -11.94
CA ALA A 959 -2.21 -27.88 -11.78
C ALA A 959 -1.96 -27.17 -13.12
N THR A 960 -3.00 -26.91 -13.92
CA THR A 960 -2.89 -26.04 -15.11
C THR A 960 -4.20 -25.30 -15.33
N ASP A 961 -4.50 -24.34 -14.47
CA ASP A 961 -5.49 -23.29 -14.76
C ASP A 961 -5.13 -22.05 -13.92
N ASP A 962 -3.97 -21.47 -14.24
CA ASP A 962 -3.60 -20.10 -13.92
C ASP A 962 -2.72 -19.62 -15.08
N VAL A 963 -3.35 -19.45 -16.26
CA VAL A 963 -2.76 -18.65 -17.33
C VAL A 963 -3.03 -17.19 -16.97
N ASP A 964 -1.96 -16.49 -16.62
CA ASP A 964 -1.95 -15.05 -16.36
C ASP A 964 -2.29 -14.30 -17.67
N PRO A 965 -3.39 -13.51 -17.74
CA PRO A 965 -3.80 -12.80 -18.95
C PRO A 965 -2.90 -11.60 -19.30
N TRP A 966 -1.79 -11.37 -18.58
CA TRP A 966 -0.91 -10.21 -18.77
C TRP A 966 0.38 -10.49 -19.59
N ASP A 967 0.51 -11.66 -20.21
CA ASP A 967 1.72 -12.07 -20.97
C ASP A 967 1.64 -11.89 -22.50
N GLU A 968 0.58 -11.28 -23.05
CA GLU A 968 0.52 -10.98 -24.49
C GLU A 968 0.77 -9.49 -24.80
N PRO A 969 1.75 -9.14 -25.66
CA PRO A 969 1.84 -7.80 -26.22
C PRO A 969 0.66 -7.59 -27.19
N ALA A 970 -0.13 -6.53 -26.96
CA ALA A 970 -1.17 -6.12 -27.89
C ALA A 970 -0.56 -5.88 -29.29
N PRO A 971 -1.14 -6.43 -30.38
CA PRO A 971 -0.62 -6.17 -31.72
C PRO A 971 -0.88 -4.72 -32.10
N ALA A 972 0.19 -4.02 -32.50
CA ALA A 972 0.13 -2.69 -33.07
C ALA A 972 -0.77 -2.69 -34.31
N GLY A 973 -1.83 -1.87 -34.30
CA GLY A 973 -2.64 -1.62 -35.47
C GLY A 973 -1.90 -0.68 -36.43
N GLU A 974 -1.63 -1.14 -37.65
CA GLU A 974 -1.16 -0.29 -38.74
C GLU A 974 -2.22 0.77 -39.14
N PRO A 975 -1.79 1.96 -39.59
CA PRO A 975 -2.70 3.02 -39.98
C PRO A 975 -3.30 2.74 -41.38
N ALA A 976 -4.62 2.87 -41.51
CA ALA A 976 -5.30 2.79 -42.79
C ALA A 976 -5.00 4.05 -43.65
N PRO A 977 -4.73 3.92 -44.96
CA PRO A 977 -4.55 5.05 -45.84
C PRO A 977 -5.90 5.59 -46.35
N ALA A 978 -5.96 6.91 -46.54
CA ALA A 978 -7.06 7.60 -47.22
C ALA A 978 -6.87 7.60 -48.75
N ALA A 979 -7.94 7.37 -49.52
CA ALA A 979 -8.34 8.15 -50.72
C ALA A 979 -9.48 7.47 -51.53
N ASP A 980 -10.55 8.26 -51.73
CA ASP A 980 -11.38 8.53 -52.91
C ASP A 980 -12.03 7.46 -53.83
N ASP A 981 -13.34 7.72 -54.02
CA ASP A 981 -14.18 7.66 -55.23
C ASP A 981 -14.31 6.36 -56.05
N THR A 982 -15.53 5.83 -56.09
CA THR A 982 -16.40 5.81 -57.31
C THR A 982 -17.72 5.06 -57.07
N ASP A 983 -18.84 5.75 -57.31
CA ASP A 983 -20.16 5.20 -57.67
C ASP A 983 -20.26 5.23 -59.22
N PRO A 984 -21.11 4.44 -59.96
CA PRO A 984 -22.57 4.34 -59.74
C PRO A 984 -23.24 2.98 -60.09
N ALA A 985 -24.46 2.74 -59.58
CA ALA A 985 -25.72 2.67 -60.37
C ALA A 985 -26.82 1.69 -59.87
N GLU A 986 -28.05 2.20 -59.99
CA GLU A 986 -29.40 1.58 -60.12
C GLU A 986 -30.27 1.28 -58.87
N ALA A 987 -31.35 2.08 -58.77
CA ALA A 987 -32.57 1.93 -57.96
C ALA A 987 -33.68 1.21 -58.80
N PRO A 988 -34.94 0.92 -58.35
CA PRO A 988 -35.84 1.83 -57.60
C PRO A 988 -36.89 1.25 -56.59
N GLU A 989 -37.52 2.19 -55.85
CA GLU A 989 -38.92 2.23 -55.29
C GLU A 989 -39.34 1.29 -54.12
N ALA A 990 -40.16 1.65 -53.11
CA ALA A 990 -41.02 2.82 -52.79
C ALA A 990 -41.35 2.89 -51.26
N SER A 991 -41.85 4.04 -50.79
CA SER A 991 -42.27 4.39 -49.42
C SER A 991 -43.80 4.47 -49.25
N THR A 992 -44.32 4.42 -47.99
CA THR A 992 -45.55 5.13 -47.55
C THR A 992 -45.72 5.16 -46.01
N THR A 993 -45.95 6.37 -45.48
CA THR A 993 -46.43 6.77 -44.12
C THR A 993 -47.99 6.88 -44.13
N PRO A 994 -48.77 7.16 -43.03
CA PRO A 994 -48.73 8.45 -42.28
C PRO A 994 -49.33 8.52 -40.83
N SER A 995 -49.24 9.73 -40.25
CA SER A 995 -49.87 10.26 -39.03
C SER A 995 -50.91 11.37 -39.37
N PRO A 996 -51.87 11.78 -38.51
CA PRO A 996 -52.72 12.98 -38.70
C PRO A 996 -52.50 14.06 -37.59
N GLN A 997 -52.16 15.31 -37.92
CA GLN A 997 -52.98 16.53 -38.20
C GLN A 997 -53.21 17.50 -37.00
N ALA A 998 -52.86 18.78 -37.22
CA ALA A 998 -53.07 19.97 -36.36
C ALA A 998 -54.37 20.76 -36.74
N PRO A 999 -54.72 21.89 -36.07
CA PRO A 999 -54.41 23.20 -36.71
C PRO A 999 -54.18 24.45 -35.80
N ASP A 1000 -53.36 25.36 -36.34
CA ASP A 1000 -53.36 26.86 -36.37
C ASP A 1000 -53.73 27.76 -35.17
N ALA A 1001 -52.86 28.75 -34.86
CA ALA A 1001 -53.07 30.18 -35.22
C ALA A 1001 -52.02 31.17 -34.62
N ASP A 1002 -51.59 32.10 -35.50
CA ASP A 1002 -51.35 33.56 -35.31
C ASP A 1002 -50.13 34.20 -34.62
N GLN A 1003 -49.51 35.14 -35.40
CA GLN A 1003 -48.90 36.46 -35.08
C GLN A 1003 -47.82 36.54 -33.98
N GLY A 1004 -46.63 37.15 -34.13
CA GLY A 1004 -46.14 38.22 -34.98
C GLY A 1004 -45.32 39.20 -34.10
N GLY A 1005 -44.10 39.58 -34.52
CA GLY A 1005 -43.44 40.82 -34.06
C GLY A 1005 -42.35 40.71 -32.96
N ASP A 1006 -41.11 40.98 -33.37
CA ASP A 1006 -40.02 41.59 -32.58
C ASP A 1006 -40.22 43.14 -32.67
N PRO A 1007 -39.89 44.04 -31.68
CA PRO A 1007 -38.52 44.24 -31.16
C PRO A 1007 -38.35 44.80 -29.71
N ALA A 1008 -37.15 44.56 -29.17
CA ALA A 1008 -36.27 45.45 -28.37
C ALA A 1008 -36.75 46.19 -27.08
N LEU A 1009 -35.85 46.12 -26.08
CA LEU A 1009 -35.42 47.13 -25.09
C LEU A 1009 -36.32 47.42 -23.85
N LEU A 1010 -35.91 46.92 -22.68
CA LEU A 1010 -35.25 47.67 -21.59
C LEU A 1010 -35.25 46.90 -20.24
N ASP A 1011 -34.08 47.02 -19.58
CA ASP A 1011 -33.84 47.13 -18.15
C ASP A 1011 -33.89 45.93 -17.18
N GLU A 1012 -32.71 45.73 -16.58
CA GLU A 1012 -32.45 45.46 -15.16
C GLU A 1012 -32.89 44.10 -14.57
N LEU A 1013 -31.94 43.15 -14.48
CA LEU A 1013 -31.23 42.77 -13.25
C LEU A 1013 -30.41 41.50 -13.48
N ASP A 1014 -29.20 41.51 -12.92
CA ASP A 1014 -28.12 40.53 -13.03
C ASP A 1014 -28.33 39.33 -12.04
N PRO A 1015 -27.37 38.41 -11.82
CA PRO A 1015 -27.46 37.00 -12.18
C PRO A 1015 -27.49 36.08 -10.93
N TRP A 1016 -27.65 34.78 -11.16
CA TRP A 1016 -27.59 33.70 -10.14
C TRP A 1016 -28.79 33.60 -9.18
N ASP A 1017 -29.62 32.58 -9.42
CA ASP A 1017 -30.19 31.71 -8.38
C ASP A 1017 -30.45 30.31 -8.97
#